data_AF-A0A8H3HL74-F1
#
_entry.id   AF-A0A8H3HL74-F1
#
_cell.length_a   1.000
_cell.length_b   1.000
_cell.length_c   1.000
_cell.angle_alpha   90.00
_cell.angle_beta   90.00
_cell.angle_gamma   90.00
#
_symmetry.space_group_name_H-M   'P 1'
#
loop_
_entity.id
_entity.type
_entity.pdbx_description
1 polymer ?
#
loop_
_entity_poly.entity_id
_entity_poly.type
_entity_poly.pdbx_seq_one_letter_code
_entity_poly.pdbx_strand_id
1 'polypeptide(L)'
;MSYFPVPNTTSTPHHPSNSPGMYTPQPMPHDSKEDIELKDVSIPHAHYSDHSHSTAYTPDHKTSAIHLAHEHHSKQNTPRGRLNGIIRNIWLTGFMPVVAFAYIAFCYAAATRIVPVRIWRVDEPENHLFAVKAGVTTINIIVITLALLPLKSLLDELKGEEFFRMLRVSRSGVPLKAINNVSTPSHTYGRGLRSILQNHASKYYAGAVLTGLMATLISSLAPAALSVGVVLVDKELTAFRVGSVASDSVVKMYLSGVQTNRKFDVRATEAASMGWVQGVLGVSMSFQATSLKYGVPVPLDLNATDRARYVTDVMVMDPVCTWTIPSPPIVPPANASNSSAEVTISLPDFGVSAQVMASRLVFSSFSSKMSLMVLSDASFSPLVNTSTGDPPITGVMGWLMARCKSCKPSTLGSNNTIDMSGIPTQEYQGTLLVGNATEPQTTELSILMCDPRLTVETREVRLDGSGKITVMEGSGLTRQGNLHLAQTRLLVGNALTKFTSDSGPETMFSGVGKAAQLQMFFGPVENSTLTPVLIPRPVGELTQGYMVAQQAAMRSYLSGRMASSFVPGRMQEKTLVFTSSLPHVIVSTILFIFAAIFINICYLRSNTEQFTLFSVAAALAHSDVGRICEDVKYADRGRGALAEDIALKSLEDRKCPVAGVTGVLVLMNYASKEFSPDSTWAKLPVHSPGRLIDGMPHIPAADVALGTPPQNTSFALNVMSQVQFALTPDCIYCPTEGMYDTSSSSSLIKDPSLGTFGDGAFGGTRGYESITLGGLLQDSHSLMAFIDQMSPNFKLRFAGGHLGLFVPQSNETRRRQNVIYRVNEQDQLLNPVWGLRIGGENPQLTIGALDPEDYEGEINWVPLVNDSSRIQIDALKGYNGNAFPLPSPLTAWIDTLSKNIYVPDLAMFYMNDSLIGPDQFLNINPPNNETFGIRCNNTESPSVAFSVEINGVDYPVNQTDLTRPSSIISASGYCNVGVMKSSDTDYTLGVTFLRSVYLAYRFPTDNCPGYYGFARRKDGPTPTSTQKPRTTPTDAATCLSFVTPSSTPSPTIAISNELKLSGASEETYAVHGRPEDQWVALRGVKDLAPLKVSGGIYNFGG
;
A
#
# COMPACT_ATOMS: atom_id res chain seq x y z
N MET A 1 -21.31 -65.15 -0.31
CA MET A 1 -22.08 -64.91 -1.55
C MET A 1 -21.25 -63.93 -2.37
N SER A 2 -20.57 -64.30 -3.47
CA SER A 2 -21.08 -64.76 -4.78
C SER A 2 -21.84 -63.64 -5.52
N TYR A 3 -21.39 -63.08 -6.66
CA TYR A 3 -20.54 -63.64 -7.75
C TYR A 3 -19.52 -62.65 -8.37
N PHE A 4 -18.46 -63.20 -8.98
CA PHE A 4 -17.56 -62.64 -10.02
C PHE A 4 -18.13 -62.98 -11.45
N PRO A 5 -17.48 -62.74 -12.64
CA PRO A 5 -16.31 -61.91 -13.02
C PRO A 5 -16.44 -61.07 -14.35
N VAL A 6 -15.47 -60.17 -14.60
CA VAL A 6 -14.54 -60.06 -15.78
C VAL A 6 -14.93 -60.83 -17.09
N PRO A 7 -14.91 -60.24 -18.32
CA PRO A 7 -13.64 -59.99 -19.05
C PRO A 7 -13.57 -58.80 -20.05
N ASN A 8 -12.57 -58.85 -20.95
CA ASN A 8 -11.92 -57.75 -21.68
C ASN A 8 -11.91 -58.00 -23.22
N THR A 9 -11.16 -57.19 -23.97
CA THR A 9 -10.57 -57.39 -25.33
C THR A 9 -11.40 -57.20 -26.62
N THR A 10 -11.13 -56.05 -27.26
CA THR A 10 -10.77 -55.83 -28.69
C THR A 10 -11.69 -56.24 -29.87
N SER A 11 -12.07 -55.23 -30.67
CA SER A 11 -12.02 -55.31 -32.14
C SER A 11 -11.88 -53.91 -32.80
N THR A 12 -10.75 -53.68 -33.48
CA THR A 12 -10.58 -52.66 -34.55
C THR A 12 -10.92 -53.32 -35.92
N PRO A 13 -10.90 -52.63 -37.10
CA PRO A 13 -10.58 -51.21 -37.38
C PRO A 13 -11.65 -50.46 -38.22
N HIS A 14 -11.46 -49.14 -38.42
CA HIS A 14 -11.51 -48.50 -39.76
C HIS A 14 -11.09 -47.01 -39.72
N HIS A 15 -10.20 -46.62 -40.64
CA HIS A 15 -9.87 -45.23 -41.02
C HIS A 15 -10.76 -44.77 -42.20
N PRO A 16 -10.74 -43.48 -42.63
CA PRO A 16 -10.25 -42.26 -41.97
C PRO A 16 -11.28 -41.10 -41.94
N SER A 17 -11.16 -40.18 -40.98
CA SER A 17 -11.84 -38.87 -41.05
C SER A 17 -11.07 -37.90 -41.95
N ASN A 18 -11.58 -37.58 -43.14
CA ASN A 18 -10.88 -36.73 -44.10
C ASN A 18 -11.60 -35.40 -44.40
N SER A 19 -10.78 -34.34 -44.45
CA SER A 19 -11.00 -33.04 -45.11
C SER A 19 -11.90 -31.96 -44.47
N PRO A 20 -11.62 -30.65 -44.75
CA PRO A 20 -12.06 -29.53 -43.90
C PRO A 20 -12.82 -28.41 -44.65
N GLY A 21 -13.31 -27.43 -43.91
CA GLY A 21 -13.79 -26.15 -44.45
C GLY A 21 -12.64 -25.23 -44.89
N MET A 22 -12.12 -25.42 -46.11
CA MET A 22 -11.28 -24.42 -46.78
C MET A 22 -12.12 -23.32 -47.42
N TYR A 23 -11.62 -22.08 -47.38
CA TYR A 23 -11.77 -21.13 -48.48
C TYR A 23 -10.38 -20.68 -48.91
N THR A 24 -10.03 -20.97 -50.16
CA THR A 24 -8.69 -20.78 -50.75
C THR A 24 -8.61 -19.56 -51.66
N PRO A 25 -7.39 -19.05 -51.99
CA PRO A 25 -7.19 -17.71 -52.54
C PRO A 25 -6.89 -17.69 -54.06
N GLN A 26 -6.35 -16.54 -54.54
CA GLN A 26 -5.70 -16.27 -55.84
C GLN A 26 -6.62 -16.03 -57.07
N PRO A 27 -6.14 -15.38 -58.15
CA PRO A 27 -4.77 -14.84 -58.40
C PRO A 27 -4.68 -13.34 -58.81
N MET A 28 -3.43 -12.86 -58.91
CA MET A 28 -2.95 -11.70 -59.71
C MET A 28 -3.06 -12.00 -61.25
N PRO A 29 -2.86 -11.08 -62.25
CA PRO A 29 -1.73 -10.12 -62.30
C PRO A 29 -1.78 -8.85 -63.22
N HIS A 30 -0.64 -8.15 -63.23
CA HIS A 30 0.03 -7.36 -64.30
C HIS A 30 -0.49 -6.00 -64.83
N ASP A 31 0.46 -5.06 -64.78
CA ASP A 31 0.83 -3.94 -65.66
C ASP A 31 -0.03 -3.55 -66.89
N SER A 32 -0.31 -2.25 -66.99
CA SER A 32 0.29 -1.42 -68.06
C SER A 32 0.41 0.06 -67.65
N LYS A 33 1.21 0.83 -68.39
CA LYS A 33 1.08 2.30 -68.47
C LYS A 33 -0.17 2.64 -69.29
N GLU A 34 -0.76 3.82 -69.12
CA GLU A 34 -0.53 4.98 -70.03
C GLU A 34 -1.33 6.24 -69.62
N ASP A 35 -0.67 7.37 -69.90
CA ASP A 35 -1.15 8.68 -70.35
C ASP A 35 -2.25 9.53 -69.67
N ILE A 36 -1.92 10.82 -69.76
CA ILE A 36 -2.66 12.03 -69.43
C ILE A 36 -3.88 12.21 -70.35
N GLU A 37 -5.03 12.59 -69.81
CA GLU A 37 -6.01 13.41 -70.53
C GLU A 37 -6.43 14.63 -69.69
N LEU A 38 -6.44 15.81 -70.30
CA LEU A 38 -7.09 17.01 -69.80
C LEU A 38 -8.49 17.14 -70.42
N LYS A 39 -9.51 17.38 -69.58
CA LYS A 39 -10.77 18.11 -69.86
C LYS A 39 -11.27 18.60 -68.48
N ASP A 40 -11.43 19.87 -68.14
CA ASP A 40 -11.60 21.11 -68.92
C ASP A 40 -12.95 21.23 -69.65
N VAL A 41 -13.45 22.48 -69.85
CA VAL A 41 -14.84 22.89 -70.21
C VAL A 41 -15.82 22.86 -69.00
N SER A 42 -16.55 23.94 -68.63
CA SER A 42 -16.52 25.35 -69.08
C SER A 42 -17.15 26.38 -68.11
N ILE A 43 -16.54 27.57 -68.11
CA ILE A 43 -17.03 28.97 -67.94
C ILE A 43 -18.55 29.24 -68.20
N PRO A 44 -19.17 30.30 -67.61
CA PRO A 44 -18.88 31.74 -67.88
C PRO A 44 -18.33 32.52 -66.66
N HIS A 45 -17.57 33.61 -66.75
CA HIS A 45 -17.43 34.77 -67.66
C HIS A 45 -18.47 35.91 -67.54
N ALA A 46 -18.12 36.89 -66.69
CA ALA A 46 -18.22 38.35 -66.92
C ALA A 46 -17.00 38.98 -66.18
N HIS A 47 -16.18 39.91 -66.70
CA HIS A 47 -16.41 41.22 -67.33
C HIS A 47 -17.08 42.27 -66.42
N TYR A 48 -16.70 43.56 -66.40
CA TYR A 48 -15.43 44.24 -66.72
C TYR A 48 -15.52 45.73 -66.29
N SER A 49 -14.57 46.25 -65.50
CA SER A 49 -14.29 47.69 -65.22
C SER A 49 -13.40 47.75 -63.97
N ASP A 50 -12.20 48.31 -63.92
CA ASP A 50 -11.54 49.28 -64.81
C ASP A 50 -12.25 50.64 -64.84
N HIS A 51 -11.91 51.51 -63.88
CA HIS A 51 -12.00 52.97 -64.02
C HIS A 51 -10.96 53.67 -63.12
N SER A 52 -9.78 53.92 -63.67
CA SER A 52 -8.92 55.01 -63.20
C SER A 52 -9.49 56.34 -63.68
N HIS A 53 -9.83 57.26 -62.77
CA HIS A 53 -9.99 58.67 -63.13
C HIS A 53 -9.39 59.61 -62.10
N SER A 54 -8.47 60.44 -62.57
CA SER A 54 -8.09 61.69 -61.92
C SER A 54 -9.18 62.73 -62.18
N THR A 55 -9.69 63.37 -61.14
CA THR A 55 -10.34 64.68 -61.22
C THR A 55 -9.82 65.55 -60.09
N ALA A 56 -9.03 66.56 -60.42
CA ALA A 56 -8.77 67.64 -59.48
C ALA A 56 -10.06 68.44 -59.25
N TYR A 57 -10.36 68.77 -58.00
CA TYR A 57 -11.39 69.76 -57.66
C TYR A 57 -10.80 70.75 -56.66
N THR A 58 -10.77 72.02 -57.04
CA THR A 58 -10.27 73.12 -56.21
C THR A 58 -11.29 73.45 -55.11
N PRO A 59 -10.92 73.42 -53.82
CA PRO A 59 -11.76 73.92 -52.76
C PRO A 59 -11.65 75.45 -52.71
N ASP A 60 -12.61 76.14 -53.32
CA ASP A 60 -12.70 77.60 -53.21
C ASP A 60 -13.43 78.02 -51.91
N HIS A 61 -13.17 79.24 -51.46
CA HIS A 61 -13.87 79.94 -50.37
C HIS A 61 -13.92 79.28 -48.97
N LYS A 62 -12.79 79.41 -48.25
CA LYS A 62 -12.70 80.02 -46.90
C LYS A 62 -13.91 79.81 -45.93
N THR A 63 -13.87 78.75 -45.13
CA THR A 63 -14.46 78.77 -43.77
C THR A 63 -13.35 78.86 -42.72
N SER A 64 -13.41 79.87 -41.85
CA SER A 64 -12.36 80.13 -40.85
C SER A 64 -12.20 78.99 -39.84
N ALA A 65 -10.96 78.69 -39.43
CA ALA A 65 -10.64 77.70 -38.40
C ALA A 65 -11.34 77.98 -37.05
N ILE A 66 -11.73 79.24 -36.79
CA ILE A 66 -12.55 79.66 -35.64
C ILE A 66 -13.87 78.89 -35.59
N HIS A 67 -14.50 78.61 -36.74
CA HIS A 67 -15.81 77.93 -36.80
C HIS A 67 -15.71 76.43 -36.44
N LEU A 68 -14.60 75.78 -36.81
CA LEU A 68 -14.31 74.39 -36.45
C LEU A 68 -13.97 74.24 -34.96
N ALA A 69 -13.21 75.18 -34.40
CA ALA A 69 -12.96 75.24 -32.95
C ALA A 69 -14.27 75.42 -32.16
N HIS A 70 -15.16 76.28 -32.64
CA HIS A 70 -16.43 76.56 -31.99
C HIS A 70 -17.40 75.36 -32.01
N GLU A 71 -17.39 74.54 -33.07
CA GLU A 71 -18.20 73.31 -33.13
C GLU A 71 -17.67 72.21 -32.19
N HIS A 72 -16.34 72.06 -32.10
CA HIS A 72 -15.71 71.12 -31.15
C HIS A 72 -16.03 71.48 -29.69
N HIS A 73 -15.96 72.77 -29.35
CA HIS A 73 -16.29 73.26 -28.01
C HIS A 73 -17.80 73.18 -27.70
N SER A 74 -18.66 73.29 -28.71
CA SER A 74 -20.12 73.09 -28.58
C SER A 74 -20.46 71.63 -28.24
N LYS A 75 -19.91 70.66 -28.98
CA LYS A 75 -20.24 69.23 -28.80
C LYS A 75 -19.87 68.70 -27.41
N GLN A 76 -18.75 69.14 -26.83
CA GLN A 76 -18.31 68.71 -25.49
C GLN A 76 -19.21 69.21 -24.34
N ASN A 77 -19.80 70.40 -24.46
CA ASN A 77 -20.63 71.00 -23.40
C ASN A 77 -22.09 70.54 -23.39
N THR A 78 -22.52 69.72 -24.37
CA THR A 78 -23.84 69.06 -24.29
C THR A 78 -23.86 68.00 -23.18
N PRO A 79 -24.99 67.75 -22.48
CA PRO A 79 -25.07 66.71 -21.46
C PRO A 79 -24.78 65.32 -22.04
N ARG A 80 -25.07 65.09 -23.34
CA ARG A 80 -24.76 63.84 -24.05
C ARG A 80 -23.25 63.68 -24.33
N GLY A 81 -22.55 64.78 -24.65
CA GLY A 81 -21.09 64.81 -24.74
C GLY A 81 -20.43 64.55 -23.38
N ARG A 82 -20.92 65.20 -22.32
CA ARG A 82 -20.43 65.01 -20.94
C ARG A 82 -20.67 63.58 -20.43
N LEU A 83 -21.83 63.00 -20.72
CA LEU A 83 -22.15 61.60 -20.41
C LEU A 83 -21.24 60.63 -21.17
N ASN A 84 -21.03 60.83 -22.48
CA ASN A 84 -20.12 60.00 -23.27
C ASN A 84 -18.68 60.09 -22.76
N GLY A 85 -18.22 61.26 -22.31
CA GLY A 85 -16.92 61.43 -21.66
C GLY A 85 -16.81 60.66 -20.34
N ILE A 86 -17.84 60.71 -19.50
CA ILE A 86 -17.92 59.95 -18.24
C ILE A 86 -17.91 58.43 -18.52
N ILE A 87 -18.74 57.95 -19.46
CA ILE A 87 -18.79 56.53 -19.85
C ILE A 87 -17.45 56.07 -20.44
N ARG A 88 -16.82 56.87 -21.34
CA ARG A 88 -15.49 56.59 -21.89
C ARG A 88 -14.48 56.43 -20.76
N ASN A 89 -14.46 57.35 -19.81
CA ASN A 89 -13.49 57.32 -18.72
C ASN A 89 -13.75 56.14 -17.77
N ILE A 90 -15.00 55.85 -17.37
CA ILE A 90 -15.34 54.67 -16.54
C ILE A 90 -14.96 53.36 -17.24
N TRP A 91 -15.11 53.26 -18.56
CA TRP A 91 -14.73 52.08 -19.32
C TRP A 91 -13.20 51.92 -19.42
N LEU A 92 -12.47 53.02 -19.62
CA LEU A 92 -11.01 53.02 -19.71
C LEU A 92 -10.31 52.83 -18.35
N THR A 93 -10.85 53.38 -17.25
CA THR A 93 -10.23 53.28 -15.90
C THR A 93 -10.80 52.16 -15.03
N GLY A 94 -12.03 51.70 -15.29
CA GLY A 94 -12.67 50.62 -14.54
C GLY A 94 -12.62 49.27 -15.26
N PHE A 95 -13.22 49.18 -16.45
CA PHE A 95 -13.41 47.89 -17.13
C PHE A 95 -12.10 47.25 -17.59
N MET A 96 -11.20 48.00 -18.22
CA MET A 96 -9.95 47.44 -18.75
C MET A 96 -8.98 46.91 -17.66
N PRO A 97 -8.78 47.59 -16.52
CA PRO A 97 -8.05 46.98 -15.40
C PRO A 97 -8.72 45.72 -14.85
N VAL A 98 -10.05 45.66 -14.76
CA VAL A 98 -10.76 44.45 -14.31
C VAL A 98 -10.52 43.26 -15.24
N VAL A 99 -10.52 43.46 -16.56
CA VAL A 99 -10.19 42.40 -17.54
C VAL A 99 -8.75 41.88 -17.34
N ALA A 100 -7.78 42.79 -17.11
CA ALA A 100 -6.40 42.40 -16.85
C ALA A 100 -6.22 41.70 -15.49
N PHE A 101 -6.88 42.17 -14.42
CA PHE A 101 -6.87 41.49 -13.13
C PHE A 101 -7.51 40.11 -13.21
N ALA A 102 -8.58 39.93 -13.99
CA ALA A 102 -9.18 38.62 -14.23
C ALA A 102 -8.20 37.68 -15.00
N TYR A 103 -7.51 38.18 -16.02
CA TYR A 103 -6.48 37.41 -16.74
C TYR A 103 -5.32 37.01 -15.82
N ILE A 104 -4.80 37.94 -15.03
CA ILE A 104 -3.71 37.70 -14.08
C ILE A 104 -4.16 36.71 -12.98
N ALA A 105 -5.36 36.85 -12.43
CA ALA A 105 -5.92 35.92 -11.45
C ALA A 105 -6.11 34.51 -12.04
N PHE A 106 -6.55 34.40 -13.31
CA PHE A 106 -6.60 33.13 -14.02
C PHE A 106 -5.21 32.53 -14.23
N CYS A 107 -4.21 33.34 -14.56
CA CYS A 107 -2.82 32.87 -14.67
C CYS A 107 -2.25 32.40 -13.32
N TYR A 108 -2.59 33.06 -12.20
CA TYR A 108 -2.24 32.57 -10.85
C TYR A 108 -2.99 31.27 -10.52
N ALA A 109 -4.27 31.14 -10.91
CA ALA A 109 -5.02 29.90 -10.75
C ALA A 109 -4.38 28.74 -11.54
N ALA A 110 -4.03 28.95 -12.81
CA ALA A 110 -3.34 27.97 -13.66
C ALA A 110 -1.85 27.74 -13.27
N ALA A 111 -1.28 28.56 -12.39
CA ALA A 111 0.06 28.35 -11.82
C ALA A 111 0.01 27.55 -10.50
N THR A 112 -1.15 27.53 -9.82
CA THR A 112 -1.31 26.94 -8.48
C THR A 112 -2.31 25.78 -8.41
N ARG A 113 -3.10 25.57 -9.47
CA ARG A 113 -4.15 24.53 -9.57
C ARG A 113 -4.21 23.98 -10.99
N ILE A 114 -4.66 22.73 -11.10
CA ILE A 114 -4.95 22.10 -12.39
C ILE A 114 -6.24 22.73 -12.95
N VAL A 115 -6.16 23.40 -14.09
CA VAL A 115 -7.33 23.93 -14.81
C VAL A 115 -7.45 23.18 -16.14
N PRO A 116 -8.39 22.23 -16.29
CA PRO A 116 -8.52 21.42 -17.50
C PRO A 116 -9.12 22.20 -18.66
N VAL A 117 -8.56 22.03 -19.86
CA VAL A 117 -9.00 22.67 -21.10
C VAL A 117 -10.11 21.85 -21.74
N ARG A 118 -11.36 22.06 -21.31
CA ARG A 118 -12.53 21.38 -21.90
C ARG A 118 -12.90 21.98 -23.26
N ILE A 119 -12.43 21.36 -24.34
CA ILE A 119 -12.86 21.64 -25.72
C ILE A 119 -13.88 20.59 -26.13
N TRP A 120 -15.01 21.03 -26.67
CA TRP A 120 -16.07 20.13 -27.12
C TRP A 120 -15.64 19.40 -28.40
N ARG A 121 -15.67 18.05 -28.39
CA ARG A 121 -15.26 17.16 -29.50
C ARG A 121 -13.74 17.13 -29.81
N VAL A 122 -12.91 17.00 -28.78
CA VAL A 122 -11.47 16.66 -28.95
C VAL A 122 -11.17 15.46 -28.05
N ASP A 123 -11.26 14.26 -28.63
CA ASP A 123 -11.08 13.00 -27.91
C ASP A 123 -9.60 12.59 -27.80
N GLU A 124 -8.74 13.11 -28.68
CA GLU A 124 -7.29 12.89 -28.67
C GLU A 124 -6.51 14.19 -28.35
N PRO A 125 -6.14 14.44 -27.08
CA PRO A 125 -5.56 15.71 -26.65
C PRO A 125 -4.18 16.04 -27.25
N GLU A 126 -3.40 15.02 -27.62
CA GLU A 126 -2.03 15.21 -28.13
C GLU A 126 -2.01 15.70 -29.59
N ASN A 127 -2.85 15.10 -30.45
CA ASN A 127 -2.92 15.44 -31.88
C ASN A 127 -3.41 16.88 -32.13
N HIS A 128 -4.12 17.48 -31.17
CA HIS A 128 -4.60 18.85 -31.25
C HIS A 128 -3.79 19.87 -30.42
N LEU A 129 -2.79 19.44 -29.64
CA LEU A 129 -2.05 20.30 -28.70
C LEU A 129 -1.49 21.57 -29.36
N PHE A 130 -0.93 21.47 -30.57
CA PHE A 130 -0.39 22.64 -31.29
C PHE A 130 -1.48 23.65 -31.67
N ALA A 131 -2.63 23.19 -32.17
CA ALA A 131 -3.75 24.05 -32.54
C ALA A 131 -4.38 24.71 -31.30
N VAL A 132 -4.54 23.95 -30.21
CA VAL A 132 -5.06 24.45 -28.93
C VAL A 132 -4.12 25.50 -28.33
N LYS A 133 -2.81 25.24 -28.33
CA LYS A 133 -1.79 26.18 -27.85
C LYS A 133 -1.78 27.48 -28.67
N ALA A 134 -1.84 27.38 -30.00
CA ALA A 134 -1.95 28.55 -30.88
C ALA A 134 -3.20 29.37 -30.57
N GLY A 135 -4.38 28.73 -30.47
CA GLY A 135 -5.64 29.39 -30.14
C GLY A 135 -5.61 30.12 -28.79
N VAL A 136 -5.07 29.49 -27.75
CA VAL A 136 -4.90 30.13 -26.43
C VAL A 136 -3.93 31.32 -26.50
N THR A 137 -2.78 31.20 -27.18
CA THR A 137 -1.87 32.33 -27.37
C THR A 137 -2.53 33.49 -28.13
N THR A 138 -3.34 33.21 -29.16
CA THR A 138 -4.12 34.25 -29.88
C THR A 138 -5.12 34.96 -28.97
N ILE A 139 -5.87 34.21 -28.14
CA ILE A 139 -6.82 34.77 -27.17
C ILE A 139 -6.09 35.66 -26.15
N ASN A 140 -4.96 35.20 -25.61
CA ASN A 140 -4.15 35.96 -24.66
C ASN A 140 -3.72 37.31 -25.26
N ILE A 141 -3.18 37.30 -26.50
CA ILE A 141 -2.77 38.51 -27.22
C ILE A 141 -3.93 39.49 -27.37
N ILE A 142 -5.14 39.02 -27.70
CA ILE A 142 -6.33 39.87 -27.82
C ILE A 142 -6.69 40.50 -26.46
N VAL A 143 -6.77 39.72 -25.39
CA VAL A 143 -7.10 40.18 -24.03
C VAL A 143 -6.10 41.25 -23.54
N ILE A 144 -4.81 41.02 -23.74
CA ILE A 144 -3.74 41.95 -23.34
C ILE A 144 -3.76 43.22 -24.19
N THR A 145 -4.00 43.09 -25.50
CA THR A 145 -4.12 44.26 -26.41
C THR A 145 -5.28 45.16 -26.02
N LEU A 146 -6.44 44.57 -25.67
CA LEU A 146 -7.61 45.31 -25.18
C LEU A 146 -7.28 46.05 -23.87
N ALA A 147 -6.69 45.36 -22.89
CA ALA A 147 -6.32 45.93 -21.59
C ALA A 147 -5.35 47.13 -21.68
N LEU A 148 -4.53 47.19 -22.73
CA LEU A 148 -3.53 48.26 -22.96
C LEU A 148 -4.06 49.44 -23.80
N LEU A 149 -5.29 49.38 -24.34
CA LEU A 149 -5.91 50.50 -25.08
C LEU A 149 -5.95 51.84 -24.32
N PRO A 150 -6.24 51.91 -22.99
CA PRO A 150 -6.26 53.18 -22.26
C PRO A 150 -4.92 53.92 -22.31
N LEU A 151 -3.81 53.18 -22.26
CA LEU A 151 -2.47 53.78 -22.28
C LEU A 151 -2.16 54.46 -23.61
N LYS A 152 -2.64 53.91 -24.73
CA LYS A 152 -2.49 54.55 -26.04
C LYS A 152 -3.23 55.90 -26.08
N SER A 153 -4.48 55.93 -25.62
CA SER A 153 -5.26 57.18 -25.53
C SER A 153 -4.57 58.23 -24.65
N LEU A 154 -4.00 57.79 -23.52
CA LEU A 154 -3.27 58.67 -22.59
C LEU A 154 -1.96 59.20 -23.19
N LEU A 155 -1.23 58.38 -23.96
CA LEU A 155 -0.02 58.80 -24.67
C LEU A 155 -0.31 59.85 -25.75
N ASP A 156 -1.41 59.68 -26.50
CA ASP A 156 -1.84 60.65 -27.52
C ASP A 156 -2.29 61.98 -26.87
N GLU A 157 -3.03 61.93 -25.75
CA GLU A 157 -3.44 63.12 -24.99
C GLU A 157 -2.22 63.86 -24.37
N LEU A 158 -1.27 63.15 -23.76
CA LEU A 158 -0.05 63.75 -23.17
C LEU A 158 0.97 64.26 -24.21
N LYS A 159 1.01 63.66 -25.42
CA LYS A 159 1.78 64.22 -26.55
C LYS A 159 1.24 65.60 -26.95
N GLY A 160 -0.08 65.78 -26.87
CA GLY A 160 -0.73 67.08 -27.06
C GLY A 160 -0.28 68.12 -26.03
N GLU A 161 -0.28 67.79 -24.74
CA GLU A 161 0.18 68.72 -23.69
C GLU A 161 1.64 69.19 -23.89
N GLU A 162 2.56 68.29 -24.24
CA GLU A 162 3.98 68.66 -24.41
C GLU A 162 4.22 69.61 -25.57
N PHE A 163 3.47 69.47 -26.66
CA PHE A 163 3.51 70.39 -27.79
C PHE A 163 3.21 71.83 -27.32
N PHE A 164 2.15 72.03 -26.53
CA PHE A 164 1.80 73.34 -25.98
C PHE A 164 2.74 73.80 -24.85
N ARG A 165 3.31 72.89 -24.04
CA ARG A 165 4.32 73.26 -23.05
C ARG A 165 5.59 73.82 -23.69
N MET A 166 6.05 73.24 -24.81
CA MET A 166 7.21 73.79 -25.54
C MET A 166 6.95 75.22 -26.04
N LEU A 167 5.72 75.50 -26.52
CA LEU A 167 5.32 76.85 -26.94
C LEU A 167 5.32 77.86 -25.77
N ARG A 168 4.86 77.47 -24.57
CA ARG A 168 4.75 78.37 -23.40
C ARG A 168 6.11 78.72 -22.76
N VAL A 169 7.16 77.90 -22.94
CA VAL A 169 8.45 78.09 -22.26
C VAL A 169 9.42 79.02 -23.01
N SER A 170 9.36 79.11 -24.34
CA SER A 170 10.30 79.97 -25.08
C SER A 170 9.85 81.43 -25.15
N ARG A 171 10.36 82.26 -24.23
CA ARG A 171 10.18 83.72 -24.24
C ARG A 171 10.81 84.44 -25.46
N SER A 172 11.60 83.74 -26.27
CA SER A 172 12.20 84.25 -27.52
C SER A 172 11.62 83.58 -28.79
N GLY A 173 10.49 82.87 -28.67
CA GLY A 173 9.87 82.12 -29.75
C GLY A 173 10.46 80.72 -29.93
N VAL A 174 9.67 79.78 -30.45
CA VAL A 174 10.12 78.40 -30.72
C VAL A 174 10.45 78.26 -32.21
N PRO A 175 11.64 77.74 -32.59
CA PRO A 175 11.94 77.51 -33.99
C PRO A 175 11.00 76.45 -34.58
N LEU A 176 10.39 76.77 -35.73
CA LEU A 176 9.39 75.94 -36.43
C LEU A 176 9.79 74.47 -36.62
N LYS A 177 11.09 74.18 -36.73
CA LYS A 177 11.62 72.80 -36.82
C LYS A 177 11.33 71.97 -35.56
N ALA A 178 11.34 72.57 -34.36
CA ALA A 178 11.00 71.88 -33.11
C ALA A 178 9.49 71.62 -33.02
N ILE A 179 8.68 72.62 -33.38
CA ILE A 179 7.20 72.52 -33.46
C ILE A 179 6.81 71.38 -34.40
N ASN A 180 7.34 71.40 -35.63
CA ASN A 180 7.02 70.42 -36.67
C ASN A 180 7.50 69.00 -36.29
N ASN A 181 8.67 68.87 -35.65
CA ASN A 181 9.14 67.58 -35.14
C ASN A 181 8.09 66.94 -34.20
N VAL A 182 7.62 67.67 -33.19
CA VAL A 182 6.67 67.14 -32.19
C VAL A 182 5.30 66.85 -32.80
N SER A 183 4.82 67.68 -33.74
CA SER A 183 3.51 67.47 -34.39
C SER A 183 3.47 66.28 -35.35
N THR A 184 4.60 65.80 -35.89
CA THR A 184 4.56 64.65 -36.81
C THR A 184 4.02 63.37 -36.14
N PRO A 185 3.17 62.58 -36.85
CA PRO A 185 2.73 61.27 -36.36
C PRO A 185 3.90 60.30 -36.15
N SER A 186 4.92 60.37 -37.01
CA SER A 186 6.14 59.55 -37.00
C SER A 186 7.13 59.83 -35.85
N HIS A 187 6.68 60.43 -34.73
CA HIS A 187 7.54 60.70 -33.58
C HIS A 187 7.71 59.44 -32.70
N THR A 188 8.42 58.44 -33.23
CA THR A 188 8.69 57.14 -32.61
C THR A 188 9.23 57.25 -31.17
N TYR A 189 8.83 56.32 -30.28
CA TYR A 189 9.19 56.30 -28.85
C TYR A 189 10.68 56.54 -28.56
N GLY A 190 11.61 56.00 -29.36
CA GLY A 190 13.05 56.22 -29.19
C GLY A 190 13.49 57.69 -29.29
N ARG A 191 12.79 58.53 -30.06
CA ARG A 191 13.01 59.99 -30.07
C ARG A 191 12.42 60.67 -28.83
N GLY A 192 11.30 60.16 -28.32
CA GLY A 192 10.75 60.57 -27.03
C GLY A 192 11.74 60.30 -25.89
N LEU A 193 12.30 59.09 -25.85
CA LEU A 193 13.34 58.69 -24.88
C LEU A 193 14.58 59.60 -24.97
N ARG A 194 15.02 59.97 -26.18
CA ARG A 194 16.13 60.92 -26.37
C ARG A 194 15.80 62.32 -25.83
N SER A 195 14.57 62.81 -25.98
CA SER A 195 14.13 64.10 -25.42
C SER A 195 14.04 64.07 -23.89
N ILE A 196 13.71 62.92 -23.30
CA ILE A 196 13.70 62.68 -21.85
C ILE A 196 15.14 62.65 -21.30
N LEU A 197 16.05 61.92 -21.95
CA LEU A 197 17.48 61.88 -21.61
C LEU A 197 18.17 63.24 -21.69
N GLN A 198 17.62 64.19 -22.46
CA GLN A 198 18.09 65.57 -22.57
C GLN A 198 17.36 66.53 -21.60
N ASN A 199 16.58 66.01 -20.63
CA ASN A 199 15.80 66.78 -19.64
C ASN A 199 14.83 67.83 -20.23
N HIS A 200 14.45 67.71 -21.50
CA HIS A 200 13.56 68.67 -22.16
C HIS A 200 12.06 68.34 -22.02
N ALA A 201 11.71 67.12 -21.58
CA ALA A 201 10.34 66.64 -21.44
C ALA A 201 9.74 66.90 -20.02
N SER A 202 8.40 66.97 -19.93
CA SER A 202 7.67 66.95 -18.67
C SER A 202 7.78 65.59 -17.97
N LYS A 203 7.77 65.60 -16.64
CA LYS A 203 7.74 64.39 -15.80
C LYS A 203 6.59 63.43 -16.18
N TYR A 204 5.44 63.98 -16.56
CA TYR A 204 4.28 63.17 -16.99
C TYR A 204 4.50 62.50 -18.35
N TYR A 205 5.06 63.21 -19.33
CA TYR A 205 5.39 62.61 -20.63
C TYR A 205 6.54 61.60 -20.53
N ALA A 206 7.52 61.86 -19.66
CA ALA A 206 8.58 60.91 -19.34
C ALA A 206 8.02 59.61 -18.73
N GLY A 207 7.11 59.72 -17.75
CA GLY A 207 6.40 58.57 -17.18
C GLY A 207 5.51 57.84 -18.19
N ALA A 208 4.88 58.56 -19.13
CA ALA A 208 4.03 57.95 -20.16
C ALA A 208 4.84 57.15 -21.18
N VAL A 209 5.96 57.68 -21.67
CA VAL A 209 6.88 56.96 -22.57
C VAL A 209 7.49 55.74 -21.87
N LEU A 210 7.86 55.86 -20.59
CA LEU A 210 8.32 54.72 -19.78
C LEU A 210 7.22 53.66 -19.62
N THR A 211 5.99 54.07 -19.34
CA THR A 211 4.84 53.16 -19.23
C THR A 211 4.51 52.49 -20.56
N GLY A 212 4.69 53.20 -21.69
CA GLY A 212 4.62 52.63 -23.03
C GLY A 212 5.63 51.50 -23.27
N LEU A 213 6.87 51.64 -22.78
CA LEU A 213 7.86 50.56 -22.80
C LEU A 213 7.46 49.40 -21.87
N MET A 214 6.91 49.68 -20.68
CA MET A 214 6.38 48.63 -19.82
C MET A 214 5.22 47.88 -20.48
N ALA A 215 4.37 48.56 -21.24
CA ALA A 215 3.29 47.94 -22.00
C ALA A 215 3.81 47.06 -23.16
N THR A 216 4.91 47.42 -23.84
CA THR A 216 5.51 46.50 -24.82
C THR A 216 6.14 45.27 -24.17
N LEU A 217 6.66 45.38 -22.95
CA LEU A 217 7.13 44.23 -22.15
C LEU A 217 5.96 43.36 -21.64
N ILE A 218 4.86 43.95 -21.17
CA ILE A 218 3.64 43.21 -20.83
C ILE A 218 3.11 42.46 -22.06
N SER A 219 3.12 43.10 -23.23
CA SER A 219 2.64 42.51 -24.49
C SER A 219 3.43 41.27 -24.96
N SER A 220 4.68 41.09 -24.51
CA SER A 220 5.49 39.90 -24.83
C SER A 220 5.56 38.88 -23.69
N LEU A 221 5.60 39.33 -22.43
CA LEU A 221 5.68 38.47 -21.24
C LEU A 221 4.34 37.83 -20.89
N ALA A 222 3.23 38.57 -20.99
CA ALA A 222 1.94 38.08 -20.54
C ALA A 222 1.30 37.00 -21.45
N PRO A 223 1.51 36.95 -22.79
CA PRO A 223 1.11 35.80 -23.60
C PRO A 223 1.98 34.56 -23.33
N ALA A 224 3.26 34.76 -23.01
CA ALA A 224 4.18 33.67 -22.63
C ALA A 224 3.92 33.14 -21.21
N ALA A 225 3.25 33.92 -20.35
CA ALA A 225 2.90 33.51 -19.00
C ALA A 225 1.87 32.37 -18.94
N LEU A 226 1.09 32.12 -20.00
CA LEU A 226 0.04 31.11 -20.05
C LEU A 226 0.12 30.27 -21.34
N SER A 227 0.42 28.98 -21.19
CA SER A 227 0.40 27.95 -22.24
C SER A 227 -0.63 26.87 -21.92
N VAL A 228 -0.86 25.98 -22.87
CA VAL A 228 -1.47 24.66 -22.61
C VAL A 228 -0.37 23.60 -22.64
N GLY A 229 -0.53 22.54 -21.84
CA GLY A 229 0.28 21.33 -21.86
C GLY A 229 -0.59 20.09 -21.63
N VAL A 230 -0.06 18.92 -21.95
CA VAL A 230 -0.67 17.64 -21.59
C VAL A 230 -0.06 17.16 -20.28
N VAL A 231 -0.89 16.84 -19.29
CA VAL A 231 -0.47 16.33 -17.98
C VAL A 231 -1.25 15.07 -17.64
N LEU A 232 -0.57 14.10 -17.03
CA LEU A 232 -1.21 12.91 -16.48
C LEU A 232 -1.96 13.31 -15.20
N VAL A 233 -3.29 13.17 -15.24
CA VAL A 233 -4.17 13.39 -14.10
C VAL A 233 -4.68 12.04 -13.64
N ASP A 234 -4.56 11.76 -12.34
CA ASP A 234 -5.13 10.56 -11.76
C ASP A 234 -6.67 10.61 -11.82
N LYS A 235 -7.28 9.44 -12.04
CA LYS A 235 -8.70 9.21 -11.79
C LYS A 235 -8.96 8.99 -10.29
N GLU A 236 -10.21 8.68 -9.97
CA GLU A 236 -10.65 8.27 -8.64
C GLU A 236 -9.86 7.05 -8.13
N LEU A 237 -9.91 6.82 -6.82
CA LEU A 237 -9.22 5.69 -6.21
C LEU A 237 -10.05 4.42 -6.42
N THR A 238 -9.40 3.37 -6.92
CA THR A 238 -10.03 2.06 -7.17
C THR A 238 -9.18 0.94 -6.59
N ALA A 239 -9.83 -0.16 -6.22
CA ALA A 239 -9.12 -1.38 -5.85
C ALA A 239 -8.61 -2.09 -7.12
N PHE A 240 -7.30 -2.22 -7.26
CA PHE A 240 -6.69 -3.07 -8.27
C PHE A 240 -6.46 -4.47 -7.71
N ARG A 241 -6.89 -5.49 -8.45
CA ARG A 241 -6.62 -6.88 -8.11
C ARG A 241 -5.25 -7.28 -8.64
N VAL A 242 -4.31 -7.62 -7.76
CA VAL A 242 -2.95 -8.07 -8.10
C VAL A 242 -2.74 -9.53 -7.71
N GLY A 243 -1.71 -10.17 -8.28
CA GLY A 243 -1.25 -11.45 -7.77
C GLY A 243 -0.70 -11.36 -6.34
N SER A 244 -0.93 -12.40 -5.55
CA SER A 244 -0.43 -12.49 -4.18
C SER A 244 0.22 -13.84 -3.87
N VAL A 245 1.11 -13.81 -2.88
CA VAL A 245 1.71 -14.99 -2.24
C VAL A 245 1.40 -14.86 -0.75
N ALA A 246 0.25 -15.40 -0.33
CA ALA A 246 -0.13 -15.42 1.08
C ALA A 246 0.64 -16.49 1.86
N SER A 247 0.58 -16.39 3.18
CA SER A 247 1.01 -17.37 4.19
C SER A 247 0.76 -18.85 3.84
N ASP A 248 -0.40 -19.16 3.26
CA ASP A 248 -0.88 -20.53 2.99
C ASP A 248 -0.60 -21.02 1.55
N SER A 249 -0.09 -20.12 0.70
CA SER A 249 -0.16 -20.27 -0.76
C SER A 249 0.88 -21.24 -1.31
N VAL A 250 1.98 -21.47 -0.59
CA VAL A 250 3.06 -22.40 -0.98
C VAL A 250 3.11 -23.56 0.01
N VAL A 251 3.31 -23.25 1.30
CA VAL A 251 3.07 -24.19 2.41
C VAL A 251 1.60 -24.18 2.77
N LYS A 252 0.85 -25.18 2.31
CA LYS A 252 -0.36 -25.58 3.05
C LYS A 252 0.04 -26.32 4.33
N MET A 253 -0.67 -26.07 5.42
CA MET A 253 -0.38 -26.58 6.78
C MET A 253 -0.51 -28.11 6.97
N TYR A 254 -0.54 -28.89 5.89
CA TYR A 254 -0.55 -30.36 5.94
C TYR A 254 0.89 -30.89 5.97
N LEU A 255 1.15 -31.85 6.85
CA LEU A 255 2.47 -32.33 7.29
C LEU A 255 3.23 -33.18 6.23
N SER A 256 3.12 -32.87 4.94
CA SER A 256 3.63 -33.72 3.85
C SER A 256 4.14 -32.93 2.63
N GLY A 257 5.20 -32.15 2.81
CA GLY A 257 6.13 -31.74 1.75
C GLY A 257 5.62 -30.72 0.71
N VAL A 258 6.28 -29.56 0.66
CA VAL A 258 6.02 -28.46 -0.32
C VAL A 258 6.01 -28.96 -1.78
N GLN A 259 6.90 -29.90 -2.11
CA GLN A 259 7.02 -30.49 -3.46
C GLN A 259 5.78 -31.29 -3.91
N THR A 260 4.89 -31.72 -3.01
CA THR A 260 3.65 -32.44 -3.39
C THR A 260 2.54 -31.52 -3.90
N ASN A 261 2.70 -30.20 -3.75
CA ASN A 261 1.71 -29.21 -4.16
C ASN A 261 1.64 -29.08 -5.68
N ARG A 262 0.74 -29.83 -6.33
CA ARG A 262 0.52 -29.83 -7.79
C ARG A 262 0.26 -28.44 -8.40
N LYS A 263 -0.23 -27.45 -7.63
CA LYS A 263 -0.32 -26.06 -8.12
C LYS A 263 1.08 -25.45 -8.32
N PHE A 264 2.01 -25.73 -7.43
CA PHE A 264 3.37 -25.20 -7.47
C PHE A 264 4.18 -25.83 -8.61
N ASP A 265 4.15 -27.16 -8.72
CA ASP A 265 4.89 -27.93 -9.74
C ASP A 265 4.60 -27.44 -11.17
N VAL A 266 3.31 -27.27 -11.51
CA VAL A 266 2.87 -26.74 -12.81
C VAL A 266 3.32 -25.29 -13.05
N ARG A 267 3.45 -24.47 -11.99
CA ARG A 267 3.94 -23.08 -12.11
C ARG A 267 5.45 -23.00 -12.25
N ALA A 268 6.20 -24.00 -11.75
CA ALA A 268 7.64 -24.14 -11.99
C ALA A 268 7.94 -24.52 -13.44
N THR A 269 7.13 -25.40 -14.06
CA THR A 269 7.19 -25.68 -15.51
C THR A 269 6.91 -24.41 -16.33
N GLU A 270 5.83 -23.67 -15.99
CA GLU A 270 5.52 -22.39 -16.66
C GLU A 270 6.65 -21.36 -16.46
N ALA A 271 7.20 -21.25 -15.26
CA ALA A 271 8.34 -20.38 -14.94
C ALA A 271 9.60 -20.70 -15.75
N ALA A 272 9.97 -21.99 -15.86
CA ALA A 272 11.12 -22.43 -16.65
C ALA A 272 10.95 -22.12 -18.15
N SER A 273 9.74 -22.34 -18.69
CA SER A 273 9.38 -21.96 -20.06
C SER A 273 9.40 -20.44 -20.29
N MET A 274 8.93 -19.64 -19.33
CA MET A 274 9.02 -18.17 -19.41
C MET A 274 10.48 -17.67 -19.36
N GLY A 275 11.33 -18.31 -18.55
CA GLY A 275 12.78 -18.06 -18.52
C GLY A 275 13.45 -18.32 -19.87
N TRP A 276 13.03 -19.35 -20.60
CA TRP A 276 13.49 -19.60 -21.97
C TRP A 276 13.02 -18.54 -22.97
N VAL A 277 11.72 -18.21 -22.96
CA VAL A 277 11.14 -17.22 -23.90
C VAL A 277 11.77 -15.83 -23.73
N GLN A 278 12.04 -15.39 -22.51
CA GLN A 278 12.73 -14.12 -22.27
C GLN A 278 14.24 -14.22 -22.48
N GLY A 279 14.89 -15.26 -21.92
CA GLY A 279 16.35 -15.36 -21.86
C GLY A 279 17.05 -15.87 -23.12
N VAL A 280 16.33 -16.56 -24.01
CA VAL A 280 16.87 -17.13 -25.26
C VAL A 280 16.20 -16.53 -26.50
N LEU A 281 14.86 -16.39 -26.51
CA LEU A 281 14.14 -15.84 -27.66
C LEU A 281 14.05 -14.30 -27.66
N GLY A 282 14.42 -13.64 -26.56
CA GLY A 282 14.42 -12.18 -26.44
C GLY A 282 13.03 -11.52 -26.51
N VAL A 283 11.95 -12.29 -26.32
CA VAL A 283 10.58 -11.80 -26.51
C VAL A 283 10.20 -10.81 -25.39
N SER A 284 9.85 -9.58 -25.77
CA SER A 284 9.32 -8.57 -24.85
C SER A 284 7.90 -8.93 -24.41
N MET A 285 7.75 -9.27 -23.13
CA MET A 285 6.45 -9.55 -22.51
C MET A 285 5.63 -8.27 -22.33
N SER A 286 4.29 -8.39 -22.30
CA SER A 286 3.33 -7.28 -22.18
C SER A 286 3.58 -6.32 -21.01
N PHE A 287 4.24 -6.81 -19.95
CA PHE A 287 4.67 -6.00 -18.81
C PHE A 287 6.14 -6.28 -18.46
N GLN A 288 6.97 -5.23 -18.40
CA GLN A 288 8.40 -5.31 -18.11
C GLN A 288 8.84 -4.23 -17.12
N ALA A 289 9.44 -4.65 -16.00
CA ALA A 289 10.04 -3.73 -15.04
C ALA A 289 11.34 -3.10 -15.58
N THR A 290 11.55 -1.82 -15.29
CA THR A 290 12.75 -1.07 -15.70
C THR A 290 14.04 -1.55 -15.02
N SER A 291 13.94 -2.36 -13.97
CA SER A 291 15.08 -2.99 -13.30
C SER A 291 14.80 -4.48 -13.07
N LEU A 292 15.84 -5.30 -13.24
CA LEU A 292 15.82 -6.74 -12.93
C LEU A 292 15.73 -7.03 -11.43
N LYS A 293 16.03 -6.03 -10.58
CA LYS A 293 15.97 -6.12 -9.11
C LYS A 293 14.58 -6.47 -8.59
N TYR A 294 13.53 -6.14 -9.35
CA TYR A 294 12.15 -6.17 -8.86
C TYR A 294 11.31 -7.28 -9.50
N GLY A 295 10.64 -8.06 -8.64
CA GLY A 295 9.48 -8.89 -9.00
C GLY A 295 8.20 -8.16 -8.60
N VAL A 296 7.46 -7.65 -9.60
CA VAL A 296 6.34 -6.74 -9.37
C VAL A 296 5.00 -7.42 -9.67
N PRO A 297 4.06 -7.49 -8.70
CA PRO A 297 2.69 -7.88 -8.98
C PRO A 297 2.01 -6.85 -9.89
N VAL A 298 1.45 -7.30 -11.01
CA VAL A 298 0.73 -6.46 -11.96
C VAL A 298 -0.79 -6.64 -11.75
N PRO A 299 -1.60 -5.58 -11.84
CA PRO A 299 -3.05 -5.69 -11.83
C PRO A 299 -3.55 -6.61 -12.95
N LEU A 300 -4.41 -7.56 -12.58
CA LEU A 300 -4.89 -8.63 -13.48
C LEU A 300 -5.92 -8.13 -14.51
N ASP A 301 -6.59 -7.03 -14.18
CA ASP A 301 -7.69 -6.44 -14.95
C ASP A 301 -7.24 -5.19 -15.75
N LEU A 302 -5.91 -4.97 -15.95
CA LEU A 302 -5.33 -3.89 -16.76
C LEU A 302 -4.59 -4.40 -18.02
N ASN A 303 -4.63 -3.62 -19.10
CA ASN A 303 -3.87 -3.87 -20.33
C ASN A 303 -2.50 -3.18 -20.32
N ALA A 304 -1.57 -3.64 -21.17
CA ALA A 304 -0.23 -3.07 -21.32
C ALA A 304 -0.21 -1.60 -21.80
N THR A 305 -1.28 -1.18 -22.49
CA THR A 305 -1.53 0.19 -22.95
C THR A 305 -1.98 1.14 -21.84
N ASP A 306 -2.42 0.62 -20.71
CA ASP A 306 -3.12 1.40 -19.70
C ASP A 306 -2.11 2.14 -18.81
N ARG A 307 -2.45 3.38 -18.49
CA ARG A 307 -1.67 4.24 -17.60
C ARG A 307 -2.29 4.20 -16.22
N ALA A 308 -1.50 3.85 -15.23
CA ALA A 308 -1.96 3.72 -13.86
C ALA A 308 -0.80 3.81 -12.87
N ARG A 309 -1.11 4.13 -11.62
CA ARG A 309 -0.17 3.96 -10.50
C ARG A 309 -0.86 3.33 -9.30
N TYR A 310 -0.13 2.53 -8.54
CA TYR A 310 -0.65 1.76 -7.41
C TYR A 310 0.43 1.48 -6.38
N VAL A 311 0.04 1.25 -5.12
CA VAL A 311 0.96 0.83 -4.06
C VAL A 311 0.83 -0.67 -3.89
N THR A 312 1.91 -1.43 -4.02
CA THR A 312 1.92 -2.89 -3.83
C THR A 312 3.15 -3.29 -3.04
N ASP A 313 3.08 -4.41 -2.32
CA ASP A 313 4.29 -5.13 -1.96
C ASP A 313 4.98 -5.61 -3.25
N VAL A 314 6.29 -5.42 -3.35
CA VAL A 314 7.14 -5.95 -4.43
C VAL A 314 8.23 -6.83 -3.85
N MET A 315 8.66 -7.80 -4.64
CA MET A 315 9.87 -8.58 -4.38
C MET A 315 11.09 -7.73 -4.74
N VAL A 316 12.09 -7.68 -3.87
CA VAL A 316 13.37 -7.03 -4.14
C VAL A 316 14.48 -8.07 -3.97
N MET A 317 15.21 -8.33 -5.05
CA MET A 317 16.28 -9.33 -5.12
C MET A 317 17.65 -8.63 -5.13
N ASP A 318 18.63 -9.18 -4.41
CA ASP A 318 20.02 -8.70 -4.44
C ASP A 318 20.97 -9.90 -4.51
N PRO A 319 20.87 -10.73 -5.57
CA PRO A 319 21.37 -12.07 -5.50
C PRO A 319 22.90 -12.15 -5.50
N VAL A 320 23.42 -13.13 -4.77
CA VAL A 320 24.83 -13.49 -4.78
C VAL A 320 24.94 -14.96 -5.15
N CYS A 321 25.56 -15.24 -6.30
CA CYS A 321 25.97 -16.59 -6.66
C CYS A 321 27.46 -16.80 -6.31
N THR A 322 27.82 -18.01 -5.89
CA THR A 322 29.19 -18.39 -5.52
C THR A 322 29.42 -19.87 -5.84
N TRP A 323 30.57 -20.20 -6.43
CA TRP A 323 31.03 -21.58 -6.56
C TRP A 323 31.59 -22.09 -5.23
N THR A 324 31.14 -23.26 -4.80
CA THR A 324 31.54 -23.89 -3.54
C THR A 324 31.66 -25.42 -3.68
N ILE A 325 32.19 -26.06 -2.64
CA ILE A 325 32.33 -27.52 -2.53
C ILE A 325 31.72 -28.02 -1.21
N PRO A 326 31.33 -29.30 -1.13
CA PRO A 326 30.75 -29.89 0.08
C PRO A 326 31.69 -29.82 1.29
N SER A 327 31.14 -29.53 2.47
CA SER A 327 31.87 -29.52 3.74
C SER A 327 31.04 -30.24 4.83
N PRO A 328 31.49 -31.41 5.34
CA PRO A 328 32.70 -32.14 4.94
C PRO A 328 32.65 -32.63 3.48
N PRO A 329 33.82 -32.95 2.87
CA PRO A 329 33.88 -33.49 1.52
C PRO A 329 33.07 -34.77 1.36
N ILE A 330 32.42 -34.96 0.20
CA ILE A 330 31.63 -36.16 -0.07
C ILE A 330 32.53 -37.39 -0.13
N VAL A 331 32.20 -38.41 0.68
CA VAL A 331 32.85 -39.73 0.70
C VAL A 331 31.92 -40.78 0.05
N PRO A 332 32.43 -41.78 -0.69
CA PRO A 332 31.61 -42.86 -1.22
C PRO A 332 30.93 -43.70 -0.11
N PRO A 333 29.73 -44.24 -0.34
CA PRO A 333 29.07 -45.12 0.62
C PRO A 333 29.88 -46.41 0.82
N ALA A 334 30.02 -46.86 2.07
CA ALA A 334 30.91 -47.96 2.46
C ALA A 334 30.61 -49.31 1.77
N ASN A 335 29.41 -49.48 1.22
CA ASN A 335 29.07 -50.62 0.36
C ASN A 335 28.86 -50.14 -1.08
N ALA A 336 29.95 -50.03 -1.84
CA ALA A 336 29.99 -49.46 -3.19
C ALA A 336 29.12 -50.19 -4.24
N SER A 337 28.62 -51.40 -3.91
CA SER A 337 27.65 -52.13 -4.75
C SER A 337 26.24 -51.53 -4.75
N ASN A 338 25.89 -50.72 -3.75
CA ASN A 338 24.54 -50.17 -3.61
C ASN A 338 24.38 -48.85 -4.39
N SER A 339 23.95 -48.95 -5.65
CA SER A 339 23.70 -47.79 -6.53
C SER A 339 22.54 -46.88 -6.09
N SER A 340 21.68 -47.31 -5.16
CA SER A 340 20.62 -46.50 -4.56
C SER A 340 20.96 -46.00 -3.14
N ALA A 341 22.23 -46.10 -2.71
CA ALA A 341 22.67 -45.46 -1.48
C ALA A 341 22.62 -43.93 -1.63
N GLU A 342 21.97 -43.26 -0.68
CA GLU A 342 21.92 -41.80 -0.61
C GLU A 342 23.17 -41.23 0.08
N VAL A 343 23.57 -40.04 -0.36
CA VAL A 343 24.80 -39.37 0.03
C VAL A 343 24.49 -37.92 0.36
N THR A 344 24.79 -37.49 1.58
CA THR A 344 24.49 -36.14 2.06
C THR A 344 25.52 -35.13 1.57
N ILE A 345 25.07 -34.16 0.78
CA ILE A 345 25.78 -32.94 0.44
C ILE A 345 25.51 -31.92 1.55
N SER A 346 26.55 -31.46 2.24
CA SER A 346 26.47 -30.45 3.31
C SER A 346 27.14 -29.16 2.86
N LEU A 347 26.44 -28.02 3.01
CA LEU A 347 26.88 -26.68 2.59
C LEU A 347 26.66 -25.69 3.75
N PRO A 348 27.53 -25.73 4.78
CA PRO A 348 27.32 -25.00 6.03
C PRO A 348 27.29 -23.48 5.84
N ASP A 349 28.07 -22.93 4.90
CA ASP A 349 28.10 -21.49 4.56
C ASP A 349 26.74 -20.95 4.09
N PHE A 350 25.87 -21.83 3.59
CA PHE A 350 24.50 -21.53 3.15
C PHE A 350 23.43 -22.07 4.11
N GLY A 351 23.83 -22.72 5.20
CA GLY A 351 22.93 -23.34 6.19
C GLY A 351 22.10 -24.51 5.65
N VAL A 352 22.51 -25.15 4.55
CA VAL A 352 21.68 -26.18 3.86
C VAL A 352 22.41 -27.49 3.58
N SER A 353 21.62 -28.56 3.46
CA SER A 353 22.04 -29.85 2.93
C SER A 353 21.02 -30.39 1.92
N ALA A 354 21.46 -31.34 1.11
CA ALA A 354 20.61 -32.12 0.20
C ALA A 354 21.15 -33.56 0.15
N GLN A 355 20.30 -34.53 -0.20
CA GLN A 355 20.70 -35.92 -0.40
C GLN A 355 20.63 -36.27 -1.89
N VAL A 356 21.66 -36.98 -2.36
CA VAL A 356 21.77 -37.43 -3.75
C VAL A 356 22.05 -38.94 -3.78
N MET A 357 21.43 -39.68 -4.70
CA MET A 357 21.79 -41.08 -4.92
C MET A 357 23.21 -41.17 -5.49
N ALA A 358 24.06 -42.05 -4.96
CA ALA A 358 25.45 -42.21 -5.39
C ALA A 358 25.58 -42.45 -6.92
N SER A 359 24.59 -43.13 -7.52
CA SER A 359 24.49 -43.34 -8.98
C SER A 359 24.33 -42.07 -9.82
N ARG A 360 24.01 -40.91 -9.24
CA ARG A 360 24.00 -39.60 -9.93
C ARG A 360 25.35 -38.89 -9.90
N LEU A 361 26.29 -39.36 -9.08
CA LEU A 361 27.68 -38.87 -9.04
C LEU A 361 28.63 -39.71 -9.93
N VAL A 362 28.10 -40.74 -10.60
CA VAL A 362 28.83 -41.69 -11.45
C VAL A 362 28.19 -41.73 -12.83
N PHE A 363 29.02 -41.64 -13.86
CA PHE A 363 28.62 -41.63 -15.27
C PHE A 363 28.65 -43.04 -15.86
N SER A 364 27.58 -43.43 -16.55
CA SER A 364 27.51 -44.71 -17.27
C SER A 364 28.27 -44.67 -18.60
N SER A 365 28.60 -45.84 -19.15
CA SER A 365 29.26 -45.98 -20.46
C SER A 365 28.45 -45.43 -21.64
N PHE A 366 27.15 -45.18 -21.46
CA PHE A 366 26.21 -44.71 -22.49
C PHE A 366 25.67 -43.29 -22.25
N SER A 367 26.00 -42.65 -21.11
CA SER A 367 25.59 -41.29 -20.78
C SER A 367 26.65 -40.25 -21.19
N SER A 368 26.30 -38.97 -21.08
CA SER A 368 27.27 -37.88 -21.18
C SER A 368 28.41 -38.03 -20.17
N LYS A 369 29.58 -37.46 -20.48
CA LYS A 369 30.74 -37.36 -19.56
C LYS A 369 30.65 -36.17 -18.59
N MET A 370 29.54 -35.45 -18.64
CA MET A 370 29.29 -34.21 -17.91
C MET A 370 27.82 -34.12 -17.52
N SER A 371 27.54 -33.39 -16.45
CA SER A 371 26.21 -33.18 -15.91
C SER A 371 26.08 -31.79 -15.28
N LEU A 372 24.90 -31.17 -15.44
CA LEU A 372 24.50 -29.95 -14.77
C LEU A 372 23.04 -30.08 -14.30
N MET A 373 22.84 -30.27 -13.00
CA MET A 373 21.53 -30.55 -12.39
C MET A 373 21.20 -29.55 -11.29
N VAL A 374 19.93 -29.16 -11.16
CA VAL A 374 19.44 -28.37 -10.01
C VAL A 374 19.33 -29.27 -8.76
N LEU A 375 19.85 -28.82 -7.62
CA LEU A 375 19.86 -29.57 -6.34
C LEU A 375 18.47 -29.81 -5.70
N SER A 376 17.41 -29.28 -6.32
CA SER A 376 16.01 -29.45 -5.91
C SER A 376 15.11 -29.99 -7.04
N ASP A 377 15.70 -30.50 -8.13
CA ASP A 377 15.02 -31.33 -9.12
C ASP A 377 14.59 -32.69 -8.51
N ALA A 378 13.65 -33.38 -9.15
CA ALA A 378 13.18 -34.73 -8.77
C ALA A 378 14.27 -35.82 -8.77
N SER A 379 15.49 -35.50 -9.21
CA SER A 379 16.68 -36.37 -9.11
C SER A 379 17.38 -36.31 -7.73
N PHE A 380 16.97 -35.40 -6.84
CA PHE A 380 17.55 -35.14 -5.51
C PHE A 380 16.47 -35.14 -4.43
N SER A 381 16.85 -35.24 -3.15
CA SER A 381 15.98 -34.73 -2.08
C SER A 381 15.84 -33.20 -2.23
N PRO A 382 14.76 -32.57 -1.74
CA PRO A 382 14.77 -31.13 -1.57
C PRO A 382 15.98 -30.68 -0.74
N LEU A 383 16.48 -29.48 -1.03
CA LEU A 383 17.35 -28.74 -0.12
C LEU A 383 16.59 -28.53 1.20
N VAL A 384 17.28 -28.73 2.33
CA VAL A 384 16.76 -28.53 3.69
C VAL A 384 17.76 -27.75 4.53
N ASN A 385 17.27 -27.05 5.55
CA ASN A 385 18.08 -26.37 6.56
C ASN A 385 18.82 -27.42 7.43
N THR A 386 20.14 -27.27 7.60
CA THR A 386 20.95 -28.22 8.37
C THR A 386 20.59 -28.29 9.86
N SER A 387 19.95 -27.26 10.42
CA SER A 387 19.60 -27.22 11.84
C SER A 387 18.17 -27.68 12.15
N THR A 388 17.23 -27.58 11.21
CA THR A 388 15.80 -27.94 11.45
C THR A 388 15.25 -29.05 10.57
N GLY A 389 15.87 -29.32 9.41
CA GLY A 389 15.34 -30.24 8.40
C GLY A 389 14.20 -29.67 7.54
N ASP A 390 13.79 -28.42 7.77
CA ASP A 390 12.76 -27.75 6.96
C ASP A 390 13.31 -27.22 5.62
N PRO A 391 12.46 -26.98 4.60
CA PRO A 391 12.88 -26.29 3.38
C PRO A 391 13.52 -24.91 3.64
N PRO A 392 14.56 -24.49 2.90
CA PRO A 392 15.33 -23.28 3.19
C PRO A 392 14.52 -21.99 2.96
N ILE A 393 14.17 -21.36 4.08
CA ILE A 393 13.36 -20.13 4.16
C ILE A 393 14.07 -18.88 3.65
N THR A 394 15.35 -18.98 3.29
CA THR A 394 16.15 -17.95 2.61
C THR A 394 15.83 -17.86 1.11
N GLY A 395 15.35 -18.94 0.50
CA GLY A 395 15.18 -19.06 -0.94
C GLY A 395 16.48 -19.37 -1.69
N VAL A 396 17.54 -19.83 -1.00
CA VAL A 396 18.76 -20.34 -1.67
C VAL A 396 18.42 -21.51 -2.59
N MET A 397 19.13 -21.57 -3.72
CA MET A 397 19.12 -22.73 -4.61
C MET A 397 20.51 -22.99 -5.15
N GLY A 398 20.74 -24.15 -5.77
CA GLY A 398 22.03 -24.46 -6.37
C GLY A 398 21.99 -25.48 -7.48
N TRP A 399 23.09 -25.54 -8.21
CA TRP A 399 23.34 -26.45 -9.32
C TRP A 399 24.59 -27.27 -9.05
N LEU A 400 24.46 -28.60 -9.13
CA LEU A 400 25.60 -29.51 -9.15
C LEU A 400 26.13 -29.62 -10.58
N MET A 401 27.36 -29.14 -10.78
CA MET A 401 28.12 -29.30 -12.01
C MET A 401 29.17 -30.40 -11.81
N ALA A 402 29.21 -31.38 -12.70
CA ALA A 402 30.12 -32.53 -12.60
C ALA A 402 30.67 -32.95 -13.96
N ARG A 403 31.92 -33.41 -14.00
CA ARG A 403 32.55 -34.06 -15.17
C ARG A 403 33.31 -35.33 -14.78
N CYS A 404 33.35 -36.31 -15.67
CA CYS A 404 34.08 -37.55 -15.44
C CYS A 404 35.56 -37.40 -15.82
N LYS A 405 36.46 -37.59 -14.86
CA LYS A 405 37.92 -37.43 -15.02
C LYS A 405 38.61 -38.70 -15.52
N SER A 406 38.09 -39.89 -15.18
CA SER A 406 38.68 -41.18 -15.58
C SER A 406 37.90 -41.95 -16.66
N CYS A 407 36.82 -41.38 -17.22
CA CYS A 407 36.00 -42.08 -18.22
C CYS A 407 36.74 -42.29 -19.55
N LYS A 408 36.90 -43.55 -19.94
CA LYS A 408 37.32 -44.00 -21.28
C LYS A 408 36.53 -43.28 -22.39
N PRO A 409 37.09 -43.04 -23.59
CA PRO A 409 36.34 -42.49 -24.72
C PRO A 409 35.17 -43.40 -25.10
N SER A 410 33.97 -42.83 -25.25
CA SER A 410 32.79 -43.54 -25.72
C SER A 410 32.85 -43.67 -27.24
N THR A 411 32.64 -44.89 -27.77
CA THR A 411 32.79 -45.18 -29.21
C THR A 411 31.65 -44.62 -30.07
N LEU A 412 30.57 -44.12 -29.45
CA LEU A 412 29.35 -43.61 -30.12
C LEU A 412 28.99 -42.16 -29.75
N GLY A 413 29.79 -41.49 -28.90
CA GLY A 413 29.42 -40.20 -28.30
C GLY A 413 30.31 -39.04 -28.71
N SER A 414 29.73 -37.82 -28.75
CA SER A 414 30.49 -36.57 -28.86
C SER A 414 31.45 -36.41 -27.67
N ASN A 415 32.70 -35.99 -27.92
CA ASN A 415 33.75 -35.77 -26.90
C ASN A 415 33.52 -34.52 -26.02
N ASN A 416 32.26 -34.13 -25.81
CA ASN A 416 31.88 -32.89 -25.15
C ASN A 416 32.13 -32.99 -23.63
N THR A 417 32.81 -31.98 -23.08
CA THR A 417 33.15 -31.85 -21.66
C THR A 417 32.95 -30.41 -21.17
N ILE A 418 32.94 -30.21 -19.86
CA ILE A 418 32.95 -28.88 -19.23
C ILE A 418 34.38 -28.53 -18.85
N ASP A 419 34.80 -27.27 -19.01
CA ASP A 419 35.98 -26.78 -18.31
C ASP A 419 35.65 -26.34 -16.88
N MET A 420 36.40 -26.87 -15.91
CA MET A 420 36.30 -26.53 -14.49
C MET A 420 37.49 -25.67 -14.05
N SER A 421 38.33 -25.20 -14.97
CA SER A 421 39.48 -24.35 -14.63
C SER A 421 39.01 -23.04 -13.98
N GLY A 422 39.70 -22.61 -12.91
CA GLY A 422 39.31 -21.44 -12.12
C GLY A 422 38.09 -21.63 -11.19
N ILE A 423 37.47 -22.81 -11.17
CA ILE A 423 36.33 -23.15 -10.29
C ILE A 423 36.82 -24.06 -9.14
N PRO A 424 36.38 -23.87 -7.88
CA PRO A 424 36.70 -24.80 -6.80
C PRO A 424 36.03 -26.16 -7.02
N THR A 425 36.82 -27.24 -7.08
CA THR A 425 36.32 -28.60 -7.34
C THR A 425 36.66 -29.58 -6.22
N GLN A 426 35.79 -30.57 -6.01
CA GLN A 426 36.08 -31.77 -5.22
C GLN A 426 36.19 -32.99 -6.17
N GLU A 427 37.08 -33.94 -5.86
CA GLU A 427 37.02 -35.27 -6.47
C GLU A 427 36.12 -36.22 -5.66
N TYR A 428 35.38 -37.07 -6.36
CA TYR A 428 34.56 -38.17 -5.84
C TYR A 428 34.98 -39.47 -6.52
N GLN A 429 35.27 -40.51 -5.73
CA GLN A 429 35.74 -41.82 -6.21
C GLN A 429 34.61 -42.84 -6.17
N GLY A 430 33.74 -42.82 -7.18
CA GLY A 430 32.66 -43.78 -7.33
C GLY A 430 33.11 -45.10 -7.98
N THR A 431 32.17 -46.03 -8.13
CA THR A 431 32.35 -47.26 -8.89
C THR A 431 31.19 -47.45 -9.86
N LEU A 432 31.51 -47.72 -11.13
CA LEU A 432 30.54 -48.00 -12.18
C LEU A 432 30.37 -49.52 -12.33
N LEU A 433 29.13 -49.99 -12.27
CA LEU A 433 28.78 -51.37 -12.63
C LEU A 433 28.77 -51.54 -14.16
N VAL A 434 29.65 -52.40 -14.66
CA VAL A 434 29.79 -52.77 -16.07
C VAL A 434 29.54 -54.28 -16.18
N GLY A 435 28.28 -54.64 -16.42
CA GLY A 435 27.83 -56.03 -16.28
C GLY A 435 27.95 -56.49 -14.81
N ASN A 436 28.69 -57.58 -14.58
CA ASN A 436 28.93 -58.12 -13.23
C ASN A 436 30.21 -57.59 -12.57
N ALA A 437 30.92 -56.63 -13.19
CA ALA A 437 32.17 -56.07 -12.68
C ALA A 437 32.00 -54.60 -12.27
N THR A 438 32.81 -54.14 -11.31
CA THR A 438 32.88 -52.73 -10.89
C THR A 438 34.18 -52.07 -11.38
N GLU A 439 34.09 -51.06 -12.24
CA GLU A 439 35.24 -50.21 -12.59
C GLU A 439 35.28 -48.96 -11.69
N PRO A 440 36.44 -48.57 -11.13
CA PRO A 440 36.57 -47.33 -10.35
C PRO A 440 36.46 -46.10 -11.26
N GLN A 441 35.77 -45.06 -10.78
CA GLN A 441 35.54 -43.83 -11.54
C GLN A 441 35.76 -42.57 -10.69
N THR A 442 36.62 -41.68 -11.19
CA THR A 442 36.82 -40.34 -10.60
C THR A 442 35.91 -39.34 -11.29
N THR A 443 34.96 -38.79 -10.53
CA THR A 443 34.16 -37.61 -10.90
C THR A 443 34.75 -36.37 -10.26
N GLU A 444 34.81 -35.27 -10.99
CA GLU A 444 35.18 -33.95 -10.49
C GLU A 444 33.91 -33.09 -10.45
N LEU A 445 33.58 -32.54 -9.28
CA LEU A 445 32.32 -31.83 -9.02
C LEU A 445 32.55 -30.44 -8.41
N SER A 446 31.62 -29.53 -8.67
CA SER A 446 31.50 -28.22 -8.04
C SER A 446 30.02 -27.83 -7.94
N ILE A 447 29.68 -26.95 -6.99
CA ILE A 447 28.30 -26.51 -6.76
C ILE A 447 28.24 -24.99 -6.92
N LEU A 448 27.41 -24.50 -7.84
CA LEU A 448 27.01 -23.09 -7.86
C LEU A 448 25.85 -22.93 -6.90
N MET A 449 26.04 -22.19 -5.80
CA MET A 449 24.95 -21.77 -4.92
C MET A 449 24.58 -20.33 -5.22
N CYS A 450 23.29 -20.01 -5.28
CA CYS A 450 22.77 -18.66 -5.42
C CYS A 450 21.79 -18.34 -4.29
N ASP A 451 22.13 -17.34 -3.48
CA ASP A 451 21.23 -16.70 -2.50
C ASP A 451 20.51 -15.54 -3.21
N PRO A 452 19.15 -15.48 -3.24
CA PRO A 452 18.43 -14.36 -3.83
C PRO A 452 18.45 -13.08 -2.98
N ARG A 453 18.82 -13.17 -1.69
CA ARG A 453 18.76 -12.10 -0.68
C ARG A 453 17.42 -11.35 -0.64
N LEU A 454 16.35 -12.09 -0.90
CA LEU A 454 15.05 -11.54 -1.18
C LEU A 454 14.49 -10.76 0.02
N THR A 455 14.13 -9.50 -0.19
CA THR A 455 13.22 -8.74 0.71
C THR A 455 11.87 -8.56 0.04
N VAL A 456 10.87 -8.23 0.85
CA VAL A 456 9.55 -7.77 0.39
C VAL A 456 9.40 -6.35 0.92
N GLU A 457 9.13 -5.42 0.01
CA GLU A 457 9.06 -3.99 0.31
C GLU A 457 7.82 -3.40 -0.37
N THR A 458 7.11 -2.51 0.31
CA THR A 458 5.98 -1.82 -0.31
C THR A 458 6.48 -0.58 -1.06
N ARG A 459 6.13 -0.46 -2.34
CA ARG A 459 6.59 0.63 -3.24
C ARG A 459 5.42 1.16 -4.07
N GLU A 460 5.47 2.44 -4.46
CA GLU A 460 4.59 2.95 -5.53
C GLU A 460 5.10 2.42 -6.88
N VAL A 461 4.19 1.91 -7.69
CA VAL A 461 4.46 1.34 -9.01
C VAL A 461 3.70 2.14 -10.06
N ARG A 462 4.35 2.45 -11.19
CA ARG A 462 3.78 3.24 -12.29
C ARG A 462 3.84 2.48 -13.62
N LEU A 463 2.72 2.49 -14.34
CA LEU A 463 2.59 1.99 -15.71
C LEU A 463 2.50 3.19 -16.66
N ASP A 464 3.42 3.25 -17.63
CA ASP A 464 3.51 4.37 -18.57
C ASP A 464 2.66 4.20 -19.84
N GLY A 465 1.89 3.11 -19.95
CA GLY A 465 1.10 2.75 -21.13
C GLY A 465 1.92 2.24 -22.33
N SER A 466 3.19 1.87 -22.12
CA SER A 466 4.03 1.17 -23.11
C SER A 466 4.38 -0.27 -22.69
N GLY A 467 3.65 -0.81 -21.71
CA GLY A 467 4.01 -2.05 -21.00
C GLY A 467 5.17 -1.92 -20.00
N LYS A 468 5.77 -0.72 -19.84
CA LYS A 468 6.88 -0.53 -18.90
C LYS A 468 6.37 -0.22 -17.49
N ILE A 469 6.92 -0.96 -16.54
CA ILE A 469 6.69 -0.77 -15.10
C ILE A 469 7.88 -0.02 -14.51
N THR A 470 7.64 1.16 -13.94
CA THR A 470 8.62 1.86 -13.10
C THR A 470 8.26 1.65 -11.63
N VAL A 471 9.18 1.07 -10.84
CA VAL A 471 9.08 1.01 -9.38
C VAL A 471 9.71 2.27 -8.80
N MET A 472 8.96 3.01 -7.99
CA MET A 472 9.43 4.24 -7.35
C MET A 472 10.22 3.93 -6.07
N GLU A 473 11.23 4.75 -5.78
CA GLU A 473 11.82 4.78 -4.45
C GLU A 473 10.83 5.38 -3.44
N GLY A 474 10.36 4.55 -2.51
CA GLY A 474 9.54 4.95 -1.37
C GLY A 474 10.00 4.30 -0.07
N SER A 475 9.87 5.02 1.04
CA SER A 475 10.02 4.52 2.41
C SER A 475 8.83 5.01 3.24
N GLY A 476 8.43 4.27 4.26
CA GLY A 476 7.25 4.62 5.09
C GLY A 476 5.89 4.43 4.40
N LEU A 477 5.80 3.59 3.37
CA LEU A 477 4.53 3.17 2.76
C LEU A 477 3.92 2.00 3.55
N THR A 478 2.60 1.97 3.72
CA THR A 478 1.89 0.97 4.54
C THR A 478 1.90 -0.41 3.86
N ARG A 479 2.36 -1.45 4.58
CA ARG A 479 2.43 -2.82 4.06
C ARG A 479 1.07 -3.29 3.56
N GLN A 480 1.01 -3.76 2.31
CA GLN A 480 -0.25 -4.18 1.70
C GLN A 480 -0.62 -5.60 2.14
N GLY A 481 0.38 -6.45 2.35
CA GLY A 481 0.21 -7.85 2.75
C GLY A 481 -0.13 -8.77 1.57
N ASN A 482 0.07 -8.31 0.32
CA ASN A 482 -0.09 -9.17 -0.84
C ASN A 482 1.14 -10.07 -1.08
N LEU A 483 2.28 -9.82 -0.41
CA LEU A 483 3.43 -10.73 -0.39
C LEU A 483 3.85 -11.08 1.05
N HIS A 484 3.84 -12.37 1.38
CA HIS A 484 4.39 -12.92 2.62
C HIS A 484 5.87 -13.28 2.40
N LEU A 485 6.80 -12.63 3.10
CA LEU A 485 8.25 -12.73 2.87
C LEU A 485 8.77 -14.17 2.79
N ALA A 486 8.48 -15.00 3.79
CA ALA A 486 8.99 -16.38 3.82
C ALA A 486 8.42 -17.30 2.74
N GLN A 487 7.10 -17.27 2.49
CA GLN A 487 6.47 -18.01 1.39
C GLN A 487 7.00 -17.54 0.03
N THR A 488 7.26 -16.25 -0.11
CA THR A 488 7.87 -15.63 -1.29
C THR A 488 9.32 -16.10 -1.49
N ARG A 489 10.13 -16.20 -0.42
CA ARG A 489 11.48 -16.80 -0.45
C ARG A 489 11.47 -18.27 -0.84
N LEU A 490 10.62 -19.08 -0.21
CA LEU A 490 10.44 -20.49 -0.53
C LEU A 490 10.02 -20.72 -1.99
N LEU A 491 9.16 -19.84 -2.51
CA LEU A 491 8.71 -19.84 -3.90
C LEU A 491 9.84 -19.47 -4.87
N VAL A 492 10.65 -18.45 -4.55
CA VAL A 492 11.86 -18.07 -5.31
C VAL A 492 12.90 -19.21 -5.32
N GLY A 493 13.21 -19.82 -4.19
CA GLY A 493 14.18 -20.94 -4.11
C GLY A 493 13.75 -22.20 -4.86
N ASN A 494 12.45 -22.39 -5.08
CA ASN A 494 11.92 -23.50 -5.87
C ASN A 494 11.52 -23.11 -7.32
N ALA A 495 11.64 -21.83 -7.69
CA ALA A 495 11.13 -21.27 -8.96
C ALA A 495 11.78 -21.88 -10.21
N LEU A 496 13.04 -22.28 -10.09
CA LEU A 496 13.87 -22.83 -11.17
C LEU A 496 14.15 -24.33 -11.00
N THR A 497 13.38 -25.04 -10.15
CA THR A 497 13.46 -26.52 -9.99
C THR A 497 13.36 -27.25 -11.33
N LYS A 498 12.44 -26.83 -12.19
CA LYS A 498 12.21 -27.40 -13.54
C LYS A 498 13.17 -26.85 -14.62
N PHE A 499 14.16 -26.02 -14.28
CA PHE A 499 14.99 -25.36 -15.29
C PHE A 499 15.87 -26.34 -16.07
N THR A 500 16.21 -27.51 -15.49
CA THR A 500 16.92 -28.59 -16.19
C THR A 500 16.04 -29.35 -17.19
N SER A 501 14.72 -29.45 -16.97
CA SER A 501 13.80 -30.26 -17.78
C SER A 501 12.92 -29.46 -18.75
N ASP A 502 12.47 -28.27 -18.36
CA ASP A 502 11.33 -27.58 -19.00
C ASP A 502 11.71 -26.22 -19.61
N SER A 503 13.00 -25.84 -19.58
CA SER A 503 13.48 -24.53 -20.05
C SER A 503 13.81 -24.48 -21.55
N GLY A 504 12.84 -24.94 -22.36
CA GLY A 504 12.91 -24.95 -23.82
C GLY A 504 13.31 -26.30 -24.44
N PRO A 505 13.75 -26.32 -25.70
CA PRO A 505 14.07 -27.55 -26.43
C PRO A 505 15.32 -28.26 -25.89
N GLU A 506 15.46 -29.53 -26.29
CA GLU A 506 16.70 -30.29 -26.13
C GLU A 506 17.87 -29.61 -26.84
N THR A 507 19.08 -29.82 -26.32
CA THR A 507 20.33 -29.31 -26.89
C THR A 507 21.22 -30.45 -27.38
N MET A 508 22.25 -30.16 -28.18
CA MET A 508 23.25 -31.18 -28.57
C MET A 508 24.17 -31.61 -27.41
N PHE A 509 23.98 -31.06 -26.20
CA PHE A 509 24.79 -31.34 -25.01
C PHE A 509 24.00 -32.16 -23.99
N SER A 510 23.99 -33.49 -24.19
CA SER A 510 23.45 -34.44 -23.20
C SER A 510 23.99 -34.13 -21.79
N GLY A 511 23.10 -34.17 -20.79
CA GLY A 511 23.41 -33.95 -19.38
C GLY A 511 23.50 -32.49 -18.94
N VAL A 512 23.48 -31.50 -19.85
CA VAL A 512 23.68 -30.08 -19.50
C VAL A 512 22.35 -29.31 -19.32
N GLY A 513 21.22 -29.96 -19.56
CA GLY A 513 19.87 -29.39 -19.48
C GLY A 513 19.37 -28.77 -20.79
N LYS A 514 18.24 -28.07 -20.72
CA LYS A 514 17.61 -27.44 -21.89
C LYS A 514 18.24 -26.09 -22.26
N ALA A 515 17.80 -25.55 -23.39
CA ALA A 515 18.34 -24.35 -24.02
C ALA A 515 18.58 -23.17 -23.07
N ALA A 516 17.66 -22.85 -22.14
CA ALA A 516 17.88 -21.71 -21.23
C ALA A 516 18.91 -21.99 -20.13
N GLN A 517 19.00 -23.23 -19.62
CA GLN A 517 20.05 -23.62 -18.68
C GLN A 517 21.43 -23.57 -19.36
N LEU A 518 21.54 -24.04 -20.61
CA LEU A 518 22.75 -23.93 -21.41
C LEU A 518 23.15 -22.44 -21.63
N GLN A 519 22.19 -21.61 -22.07
CA GLN A 519 22.39 -20.17 -22.30
C GLN A 519 22.82 -19.42 -21.03
N MET A 520 22.25 -19.77 -19.87
CA MET A 520 22.59 -19.17 -18.58
C MET A 520 24.04 -19.50 -18.18
N PHE A 521 24.45 -20.76 -18.27
CA PHE A 521 25.76 -21.20 -17.79
C PHE A 521 26.91 -20.99 -18.78
N PHE A 522 26.66 -21.05 -20.09
CA PHE A 522 27.69 -21.09 -21.13
C PHE A 522 27.51 -20.03 -22.22
N GLY A 523 26.40 -19.29 -22.22
CA GLY A 523 26.10 -18.26 -23.21
C GLY A 523 25.57 -18.84 -24.53
N PRO A 524 25.54 -18.04 -25.61
CA PRO A 524 25.13 -18.50 -26.94
C PRO A 524 26.16 -19.47 -27.50
N VAL A 525 25.92 -20.77 -27.31
CA VAL A 525 26.72 -21.82 -27.94
C VAL A 525 26.26 -21.96 -29.40
N GLU A 526 27.00 -21.37 -30.33
CA GLU A 526 26.74 -21.52 -31.77
C GLU A 526 26.78 -22.99 -32.19
N ASN A 527 26.09 -23.33 -33.30
CA ASN A 527 26.06 -24.67 -33.92
C ASN A 527 27.42 -25.12 -34.51
N SER A 528 28.54 -24.63 -33.99
CA SER A 528 29.87 -25.08 -34.37
C SER A 528 30.07 -26.52 -33.90
N THR A 529 30.35 -27.43 -34.83
CA THR A 529 30.76 -28.81 -34.54
C THR A 529 32.24 -28.88 -34.11
N LEU A 530 32.76 -27.82 -33.51
CA LEU A 530 34.20 -27.54 -33.32
C LEU A 530 34.58 -27.20 -31.87
N THR A 531 33.60 -27.01 -30.97
CA THR A 531 33.82 -26.67 -29.55
C THR A 531 33.45 -27.83 -28.62
N PRO A 532 34.34 -28.83 -28.43
CA PRO A 532 34.10 -29.96 -27.51
C PRO A 532 34.24 -29.59 -26.02
N VAL A 533 34.48 -28.32 -25.70
CA VAL A 533 34.64 -27.83 -24.32
C VAL A 533 33.67 -26.68 -24.06
N LEU A 534 32.78 -26.87 -23.10
CA LEU A 534 31.88 -25.84 -22.58
C LEU A 534 32.56 -25.09 -21.43
N ILE A 535 32.77 -23.78 -21.57
CA ILE A 535 33.43 -22.93 -20.57
C ILE A 535 32.35 -22.18 -19.76
N PRO A 536 32.21 -22.40 -18.44
CA PRO A 536 31.24 -21.67 -17.62
C PRO A 536 31.51 -20.16 -17.62
N ARG A 537 30.43 -19.37 -17.65
CA ARG A 537 30.52 -17.90 -17.60
C ARG A 537 31.03 -17.39 -16.25
N PRO A 538 31.62 -16.18 -16.19
CA PRO A 538 32.02 -15.57 -14.92
C PRO A 538 30.86 -15.44 -13.93
N VAL A 539 31.15 -15.53 -12.63
CA VAL A 539 30.13 -15.56 -11.55
C VAL A 539 29.18 -14.34 -11.59
N GLY A 540 29.67 -13.15 -11.96
CA GLY A 540 28.81 -11.97 -12.14
C GLY A 540 27.80 -12.14 -13.28
N GLU A 541 28.17 -12.81 -14.36
CA GLU A 541 27.27 -13.10 -15.48
C GLU A 541 26.29 -14.25 -15.17
N LEU A 542 26.72 -15.24 -14.39
CA LEU A 542 25.83 -16.27 -13.84
C LEU A 542 24.78 -15.64 -12.90
N THR A 543 25.19 -14.68 -12.06
CA THR A 543 24.30 -13.92 -11.17
C THR A 543 23.30 -13.06 -11.97
N GLN A 544 23.76 -12.41 -13.05
CA GLN A 544 22.90 -11.68 -13.98
C GLN A 544 21.89 -12.61 -14.69
N GLY A 545 22.34 -13.79 -15.15
CA GLY A 545 21.47 -14.81 -15.74
C GLY A 545 20.43 -15.34 -14.76
N TYR A 546 20.82 -15.54 -13.50
CA TYR A 546 19.94 -15.92 -12.40
C TYR A 546 18.86 -14.87 -12.13
N MET A 547 19.19 -13.56 -12.11
CA MET A 547 18.18 -12.49 -12.01
C MET A 547 17.16 -12.54 -13.16
N VAL A 548 17.60 -12.73 -14.40
CA VAL A 548 16.70 -12.79 -15.56
C VAL A 548 15.78 -14.01 -15.46
N ALA A 549 16.32 -15.17 -15.10
CA ALA A 549 15.54 -16.40 -14.90
C ALA A 549 14.52 -16.26 -13.75
N GLN A 550 14.92 -15.70 -12.60
CA GLN A 550 14.03 -15.45 -11.47
C GLN A 550 12.95 -14.41 -11.81
N GLN A 551 13.27 -13.28 -12.44
CA GLN A 551 12.25 -12.29 -12.82
C GLN A 551 11.24 -12.85 -13.83
N ALA A 552 11.70 -13.65 -14.80
CA ALA A 552 10.81 -14.34 -15.73
C ALA A 552 9.90 -15.36 -15.00
N ALA A 553 10.47 -16.13 -14.07
CA ALA A 553 9.73 -17.07 -13.23
C ALA A 553 8.68 -16.38 -12.35
N MET A 554 9.01 -15.25 -11.72
CA MET A 554 8.09 -14.54 -10.82
C MET A 554 6.82 -14.04 -11.53
N ARG A 555 6.85 -13.82 -12.87
CA ARG A 555 5.61 -13.54 -13.62
C ARG A 555 4.62 -14.71 -13.61
N SER A 556 5.08 -15.96 -13.64
CA SER A 556 4.22 -17.17 -13.52
C SER A 556 3.48 -17.16 -12.17
N TYR A 557 4.22 -16.92 -11.09
CA TYR A 557 3.69 -16.96 -9.72
C TYR A 557 2.82 -15.75 -9.37
N LEU A 558 3.21 -14.55 -9.80
CA LEU A 558 2.49 -13.28 -9.55
C LEU A 558 1.35 -13.01 -10.55
N SER A 559 1.00 -13.98 -11.41
CA SER A 559 -0.10 -13.93 -12.39
C SER A 559 -1.52 -13.98 -11.80
N GLY A 560 -1.67 -13.89 -10.47
CA GLY A 560 -2.97 -14.08 -9.79
C GLY A 560 -3.45 -15.54 -9.72
N ARG A 561 -2.72 -16.48 -10.31
CA ARG A 561 -3.09 -17.90 -10.39
C ARG A 561 -2.69 -18.73 -9.16
N MET A 562 -1.84 -18.19 -8.29
CA MET A 562 -1.54 -18.76 -6.96
C MET A 562 -2.63 -18.31 -5.98
N ALA A 563 -2.60 -17.03 -5.63
CA ALA A 563 -3.66 -16.26 -4.99
C ALA A 563 -3.72 -14.86 -5.62
N SER A 564 -4.73 -14.07 -5.25
CA SER A 564 -4.85 -12.65 -5.62
C SER A 564 -5.29 -11.79 -4.43
N SER A 565 -4.77 -10.58 -4.31
CA SER A 565 -5.19 -9.58 -3.31
C SER A 565 -5.62 -8.28 -3.98
N PHE A 566 -6.19 -7.35 -3.20
CA PHE A 566 -6.56 -6.01 -3.65
C PHE A 566 -5.60 -4.97 -3.07
N VAL A 567 -5.24 -3.97 -3.89
CA VAL A 567 -4.32 -2.89 -3.53
C VAL A 567 -4.84 -1.54 -4.05
N PRO A 568 -4.52 -0.39 -3.41
CA PRO A 568 -4.96 0.92 -3.87
C PRO A 568 -4.27 1.33 -5.16
N GLY A 569 -5.09 1.72 -6.14
CA GLY A 569 -4.65 2.16 -7.45
C GLY A 569 -5.45 3.36 -7.98
N ARG A 570 -4.82 4.10 -8.89
CA ARG A 570 -5.44 5.17 -9.68
C ARG A 570 -5.06 4.94 -11.13
N MET A 571 -6.04 4.86 -12.03
CA MET A 571 -5.79 5.04 -13.46
C MET A 571 -5.31 6.48 -13.71
N GLN A 572 -4.62 6.72 -14.82
CA GLN A 572 -4.14 8.03 -15.23
C GLN A 572 -4.59 8.36 -16.64
N GLU A 573 -5.12 9.56 -16.84
CA GLU A 573 -5.55 10.06 -18.14
C GLU A 573 -4.67 11.22 -18.59
N LYS A 574 -4.32 11.27 -19.87
CA LYS A 574 -3.68 12.43 -20.49
C LYS A 574 -4.74 13.51 -20.65
N THR A 575 -4.65 14.60 -19.88
CA THR A 575 -5.59 15.73 -20.02
C THR A 575 -4.87 16.99 -20.49
N LEU A 576 -5.52 17.80 -21.31
CA LEU A 576 -5.07 19.15 -21.61
C LEU A 576 -5.33 20.04 -20.41
N VAL A 577 -4.30 20.72 -19.93
CA VAL A 577 -4.39 21.64 -18.78
C VAL A 577 -3.72 22.97 -19.13
N PHE A 578 -4.26 24.05 -18.59
CA PHE A 578 -3.54 25.33 -18.62
C PHE A 578 -2.30 25.24 -17.72
N THR A 579 -1.15 25.61 -18.27
CA THR A 579 0.14 25.65 -17.59
C THR A 579 0.64 27.08 -17.57
N SER A 580 0.85 27.64 -16.37
CA SER A 580 1.24 29.05 -16.21
C SER A 580 2.61 29.20 -15.55
N SER A 581 3.43 30.12 -16.07
CA SER A 581 4.80 30.36 -15.59
C SER A 581 4.80 31.43 -14.49
N LEU A 582 4.77 31.00 -13.23
CA LEU A 582 4.69 31.89 -12.06
C LEU A 582 5.66 33.10 -12.09
N PRO A 583 6.95 32.99 -12.50
CA PRO A 583 7.83 34.15 -12.64
C PRO A 583 7.34 35.18 -13.68
N HIS A 584 6.87 34.73 -14.85
CA HIS A 584 6.30 35.60 -15.87
C HIS A 584 4.99 36.26 -15.41
N VAL A 585 4.17 35.55 -14.63
CA VAL A 585 2.96 36.11 -14.00
C VAL A 585 3.33 37.19 -12.99
N ILE A 586 4.28 36.95 -12.09
CA ILE A 586 4.72 37.93 -11.08
C ILE A 586 5.26 39.20 -11.75
N VAL A 587 6.18 39.06 -12.72
CA VAL A 587 6.73 40.22 -13.45
C VAL A 587 5.62 40.97 -14.20
N SER A 588 4.74 40.27 -14.92
CA SER A 588 3.61 40.90 -15.63
C SER A 588 2.65 41.61 -14.66
N THR A 589 2.41 41.05 -13.47
CA THR A 589 1.57 41.66 -12.43
C THR A 589 2.19 42.96 -11.92
N ILE A 590 3.49 42.95 -11.60
CA ILE A 590 4.21 44.13 -11.11
C ILE A 590 4.21 45.24 -12.17
N LEU A 591 4.51 44.90 -13.42
CA LEU A 591 4.46 45.84 -14.55
C LEU A 591 3.05 46.41 -14.77
N PHE A 592 2.01 45.57 -14.67
CA PHE A 592 0.63 46.02 -14.84
C PHE A 592 0.16 46.91 -13.66
N ILE A 593 0.57 46.62 -12.43
CA ILE A 593 0.33 47.49 -11.27
C ILE A 593 0.98 48.86 -11.46
N PHE A 594 2.25 48.92 -11.88
CA PHE A 594 2.91 50.19 -12.17
C PHE A 594 2.21 50.97 -13.31
N ALA A 595 1.80 50.29 -14.37
CA ALA A 595 1.06 50.91 -15.48
C ALA A 595 -0.32 51.42 -15.01
N ALA A 596 -1.08 50.65 -14.25
CA ALA A 596 -2.38 51.03 -13.72
C ALA A 596 -2.28 52.19 -12.72
N ILE A 597 -1.28 52.20 -11.84
CA ILE A 597 -0.99 53.32 -10.93
C ILE A 597 -0.65 54.58 -11.74
N PHE A 598 0.23 54.49 -12.75
CA PHE A 598 0.57 55.63 -13.58
C PHE A 598 -0.64 56.20 -14.34
N ILE A 599 -1.43 55.32 -14.97
CA ILE A 599 -2.66 55.70 -15.68
C ILE A 599 -3.64 56.40 -14.73
N ASN A 600 -3.86 55.87 -13.52
CA ASN A 600 -4.72 56.51 -12.53
C ASN A 600 -4.16 57.84 -12.02
N ILE A 601 -2.85 57.96 -11.77
CA ILE A 601 -2.23 59.25 -11.41
C ILE A 601 -2.44 60.29 -12.51
N CYS A 602 -2.36 59.89 -13.79
CA CYS A 602 -2.63 60.79 -14.90
C CYS A 602 -4.12 61.16 -15.07
N TYR A 603 -5.06 60.25 -14.81
CA TYR A 603 -6.51 60.55 -14.83
C TYR A 603 -7.02 61.28 -13.58
N LEU A 604 -6.34 61.15 -12.44
CA LEU A 604 -6.64 61.87 -11.18
C LEU A 604 -5.95 63.23 -11.08
N ARG A 605 -5.06 63.56 -12.02
CA ARG A 605 -4.47 64.89 -12.17
C ARG A 605 -5.60 65.89 -12.38
N SER A 606 -5.79 66.81 -11.42
CA SER A 606 -6.80 67.87 -11.53
C SER A 606 -6.63 68.61 -12.85
N ASN A 607 -7.75 68.89 -13.53
CA ASN A 607 -7.80 69.49 -14.86
C ASN A 607 -6.69 70.53 -15.03
N THR A 608 -5.68 70.21 -15.86
CA THR A 608 -4.80 71.24 -16.40
C THR A 608 -5.67 72.30 -17.05
N GLU A 609 -5.40 73.57 -16.79
CA GLU A 609 -6.22 74.70 -17.23
C GLU A 609 -6.62 74.50 -18.70
N GLN A 610 -7.91 74.23 -18.95
CA GLN A 610 -8.44 74.27 -20.31
C GLN A 610 -8.27 75.72 -20.76
N PHE A 611 -7.26 75.96 -21.60
CA PHE A 611 -6.75 77.30 -21.91
C PHE A 611 -7.87 78.23 -22.34
N THR A 612 -8.34 79.03 -21.38
CA THR A 612 -9.46 79.96 -21.60
C THR A 612 -9.01 81.06 -22.54
N LEU A 613 -9.98 81.72 -23.19
CA LEU A 613 -9.71 82.81 -24.14
C LEU A 613 -8.76 83.87 -23.56
N PHE A 614 -8.85 84.14 -22.25
CA PHE A 614 -7.96 85.04 -21.51
C PHE A 614 -6.49 84.61 -21.51
N SER A 615 -6.19 83.33 -21.35
CA SER A 615 -4.81 82.82 -21.37
C SER A 615 -4.17 82.91 -22.76
N VAL A 616 -4.98 82.91 -23.82
CA VAL A 616 -4.54 83.16 -25.21
C VAL A 616 -4.43 84.66 -25.49
N ALA A 617 -5.38 85.47 -25.03
CA ALA A 617 -5.34 86.92 -25.15
C ALA A 617 -4.12 87.55 -24.44
N ALA A 618 -3.75 87.04 -23.26
CA ALA A 618 -2.56 87.47 -22.52
C ALA A 618 -1.22 87.20 -23.25
N ALA A 619 -1.20 86.32 -24.26
CA ALA A 619 -0.03 86.10 -25.12
C ALA A 619 0.00 87.04 -26.35
N LEU A 620 -1.11 87.71 -26.67
CA LEU A 620 -1.25 88.65 -27.80
C LEU A 620 -0.99 90.09 -27.32
N ALA A 621 0.22 90.33 -26.84
CA ALA A 621 0.65 91.59 -26.23
C ALA A 621 0.81 92.74 -27.24
N HIS A 622 -0.32 93.30 -27.70
CA HIS A 622 -0.57 94.70 -28.09
C HIS A 622 -2.03 94.87 -28.61
N SER A 623 -3.03 94.52 -27.80
CA SER A 623 -4.44 94.82 -28.11
C SER A 623 -5.25 95.15 -26.84
N ASP A 624 -6.23 96.05 -26.96
CA ASP A 624 -6.96 96.68 -25.82
C ASP A 624 -7.88 95.75 -25.01
N VAL A 625 -7.91 94.45 -25.31
CA VAL A 625 -8.78 93.45 -24.65
C VAL A 625 -8.56 93.40 -23.13
N GLY A 626 -7.37 93.77 -22.64
CA GLY A 626 -7.05 93.83 -21.21
C GLY A 626 -7.89 94.83 -20.41
N ARG A 627 -8.20 96.03 -20.96
CA ARG A 627 -8.88 97.10 -20.20
C ARG A 627 -10.29 96.73 -19.75
N ILE A 628 -11.03 96.01 -20.59
CA ILE A 628 -12.43 95.63 -20.34
C ILE A 628 -12.57 94.77 -19.07
N CYS A 629 -11.51 94.07 -18.67
CA CYS A 629 -11.51 93.23 -17.46
C CYS A 629 -10.91 93.92 -16.22
N GLU A 630 -10.24 95.06 -16.36
CA GLU A 630 -9.91 95.92 -15.20
C GLU A 630 -11.14 96.70 -14.72
N ASP A 631 -11.99 97.20 -15.62
CA ASP A 631 -13.16 98.00 -15.23
C ASP A 631 -14.16 97.20 -14.35
N VAL A 632 -14.28 95.87 -14.54
CA VAL A 632 -15.08 94.98 -13.67
C VAL A 632 -14.44 94.81 -12.27
N LYS A 633 -13.12 94.97 -12.15
CA LYS A 633 -12.34 94.77 -10.91
C LYS A 633 -12.37 95.99 -9.96
N TYR A 634 -12.80 97.15 -10.45
CA TYR A 634 -12.74 98.44 -9.76
C TYR A 634 -14.06 99.27 -9.81
N ALA A 635 -15.20 98.61 -10.04
CA ALA A 635 -16.47 99.26 -10.37
C ALA A 635 -17.20 99.99 -9.21
N ASP A 636 -16.83 99.79 -7.95
CA ASP A 636 -17.34 100.57 -6.81
C ASP A 636 -16.17 101.13 -5.98
N ARG A 637 -16.15 102.44 -5.78
CA ARG A 637 -15.03 103.19 -5.17
C ARG A 637 -15.22 103.48 -3.68
N GLY A 638 -16.24 102.90 -3.04
CA GLY A 638 -16.44 102.98 -1.59
C GLY A 638 -15.55 102.04 -0.75
N ARG A 639 -14.99 100.98 -1.35
CA ARG A 639 -14.05 100.03 -0.72
C ARG A 639 -12.95 99.63 -1.72
N GLY A 640 -11.83 99.11 -1.21
CA GLY A 640 -10.69 98.68 -2.04
C GLY A 640 -11.00 97.50 -2.97
N ALA A 641 -10.11 97.26 -3.93
CA ALA A 641 -10.22 96.24 -4.98
C ALA A 641 -10.73 94.89 -4.46
N LEU A 642 -11.72 94.29 -5.14
CA LEU A 642 -12.15 92.94 -4.82
C LEU A 642 -11.05 91.92 -5.15
N ALA A 643 -10.84 90.98 -4.23
CA ALA A 643 -10.08 89.78 -4.52
C ALA A 643 -10.86 88.91 -5.54
N GLU A 644 -10.13 88.30 -6.46
CA GLU A 644 -10.69 87.54 -7.58
C GLU A 644 -11.44 86.28 -7.11
N ASP A 645 -11.03 85.70 -5.97
CA ASP A 645 -11.81 84.67 -5.30
C ASP A 645 -13.06 85.26 -4.63
N ILE A 646 -13.01 86.41 -3.95
CA ILE A 646 -14.19 87.03 -3.30
C ILE A 646 -15.29 87.42 -4.32
N ALA A 647 -14.94 87.75 -5.57
CA ALA A 647 -15.92 87.94 -6.65
C ALA A 647 -16.73 86.67 -6.99
N LEU A 648 -16.25 85.48 -6.63
CA LEU A 648 -16.91 84.17 -6.81
C LEU A 648 -17.33 83.50 -5.48
N LYS A 649 -16.70 83.89 -4.38
CA LYS A 649 -16.77 83.30 -3.02
C LYS A 649 -17.67 84.11 -2.08
N SER A 650 -18.12 85.29 -2.50
CA SER A 650 -19.32 85.94 -1.95
C SER A 650 -20.63 85.17 -2.22
N LEU A 651 -20.54 83.96 -2.80
CA LEU A 651 -21.61 82.97 -2.95
C LEU A 651 -21.31 81.64 -2.21
N GLU A 652 -20.23 81.54 -1.42
CA GLU A 652 -19.92 80.38 -0.58
C GLU A 652 -19.92 80.77 0.92
N ASP A 653 -20.92 80.34 1.71
CA ASP A 653 -20.72 80.28 3.17
C ASP A 653 -21.66 79.32 3.94
N ARG A 654 -21.10 78.70 5.00
CA ARG A 654 -21.67 77.94 6.15
C ARG A 654 -21.50 76.40 6.20
N LYS A 655 -21.26 75.89 7.43
CA LYS A 655 -20.93 74.50 7.86
C LYS A 655 -21.35 74.27 9.34
N CYS A 656 -21.53 73.01 9.82
CA CYS A 656 -21.33 72.54 11.23
C CYS A 656 -21.51 71.00 11.45
N PRO A 657 -21.04 70.36 12.57
CA PRO A 657 -20.54 68.95 12.54
C PRO A 657 -20.68 68.02 13.83
N VAL A 658 -20.02 66.82 13.81
CA VAL A 658 -19.42 65.98 14.93
C VAL A 658 -20.19 64.77 15.56
N ALA A 659 -19.39 63.74 15.99
CA ALA A 659 -19.62 62.50 16.79
C ALA A 659 -19.96 61.19 16.00
N GLY A 660 -19.73 59.95 16.46
CA GLY A 660 -19.09 59.32 17.67
C GLY A 660 -19.32 57.77 17.65
N VAL A 661 -18.82 56.82 18.47
CA VAL A 661 -17.78 56.64 19.55
C VAL A 661 -17.45 55.10 19.68
N THR A 662 -16.49 54.66 20.51
CA THR A 662 -15.84 53.30 20.57
C THR A 662 -16.33 52.29 21.66
N GLY A 663 -16.03 50.98 21.52
CA GLY A 663 -15.98 50.01 22.65
C GLY A 663 -15.55 48.56 22.31
N VAL A 664 -14.60 47.96 23.05
CA VAL A 664 -13.91 46.67 22.78
C VAL A 664 -14.15 45.62 23.89
N LEU A 665 -14.19 44.30 23.57
CA LEU A 665 -13.61 43.23 24.42
C LEU A 665 -13.28 41.92 23.66
N VAL A 666 -12.71 40.93 24.36
CA VAL A 666 -11.78 39.91 23.83
C VAL A 666 -11.86 38.57 24.62
N LEU A 667 -11.44 37.48 23.96
CA LEU A 667 -11.07 36.13 24.47
C LEU A 667 -12.17 35.15 24.95
N MET A 668 -12.02 33.90 24.50
CA MET A 668 -12.36 32.69 25.26
C MET A 668 -11.26 31.63 25.03
N ASN A 669 -10.80 31.03 26.13
CA ASN A 669 -10.15 29.72 26.18
C ASN A 669 -11.03 28.83 27.05
N TYR A 670 -11.09 27.52 26.78
CA TYR A 670 -11.69 26.55 27.69
C TYR A 670 -10.80 25.32 27.84
N ALA A 671 -10.77 24.75 29.04
CA ALA A 671 -9.80 23.72 29.43
C ALA A 671 -10.32 22.31 29.19
N SER A 672 -9.45 21.43 28.70
CA SER A 672 -9.55 19.98 28.92
C SER A 672 -9.19 19.68 30.37
N LYS A 673 -10.07 18.99 31.10
CA LYS A 673 -9.84 18.57 32.48
C LYS A 673 -9.42 17.10 32.47
N GLU A 674 -8.21 16.80 32.95
CA GLU A 674 -7.78 15.43 33.16
C GLU A 674 -8.68 14.75 34.21
N PHE A 675 -9.16 13.55 33.88
CA PHE A 675 -9.75 12.64 34.84
C PHE A 675 -8.62 11.83 35.47
N SER A 676 -8.59 11.79 36.81
CA SER A 676 -8.07 10.59 37.46
C SER A 676 -9.03 9.45 37.12
N PRO A 677 -8.56 8.28 36.66
CA PRO A 677 -9.44 7.15 36.49
C PRO A 677 -9.99 6.71 37.85
N ASP A 678 -11.30 6.58 37.97
CA ASP A 678 -11.89 5.75 39.02
C ASP A 678 -11.55 4.29 38.71
N SER A 679 -11.23 3.49 39.73
CA SER A 679 -10.83 2.09 39.53
C SER A 679 -11.96 1.29 38.86
N THR A 680 -11.64 0.64 37.74
CA THR A 680 -12.62 0.13 36.78
C THR A 680 -12.44 -1.36 36.51
N TRP A 681 -13.18 -1.90 35.56
CA TRP A 681 -13.01 -3.26 35.08
C TRP A 681 -13.28 -3.32 33.58
N ALA A 682 -12.73 -4.34 32.91
CA ALA A 682 -12.98 -4.61 31.51
C ALA A 682 -13.80 -5.89 31.34
N LYS A 683 -14.65 -5.88 30.31
CA LYS A 683 -15.45 -7.02 29.88
C LYS A 683 -15.11 -7.30 28.40
N LEU A 684 -14.49 -8.44 28.13
CA LEU A 684 -14.01 -8.84 26.82
C LEU A 684 -14.88 -10.01 26.30
N PRO A 685 -15.33 -10.00 25.03
CA PRO A 685 -15.94 -11.17 24.41
C PRO A 685 -14.92 -12.31 24.30
N VAL A 686 -15.36 -13.56 24.47
CA VAL A 686 -14.50 -14.75 24.34
C VAL A 686 -14.95 -15.61 23.17
N HIS A 687 -14.23 -15.50 22.06
CA HIS A 687 -14.44 -16.30 20.86
C HIS A 687 -14.12 -17.77 21.16
N SER A 688 -15.15 -18.61 21.08
CA SER A 688 -15.02 -20.06 21.14
C SER A 688 -16.15 -20.74 20.35
N PRO A 689 -15.93 -21.91 19.72
CA PRO A 689 -17.00 -22.60 18.99
C PRO A 689 -18.19 -22.94 19.90
N GLY A 690 -19.41 -22.73 19.39
CA GLY A 690 -20.64 -22.95 20.16
C GLY A 690 -20.79 -24.38 20.72
N ARG A 691 -20.24 -25.39 20.03
CA ARG A 691 -20.13 -26.78 20.50
C ARG A 691 -18.72 -27.33 20.26
N LEU A 692 -18.22 -28.15 21.20
CA LEU A 692 -16.96 -28.87 21.05
C LEU A 692 -17.07 -30.03 20.04
N ILE A 693 -16.21 -30.02 19.03
CA ILE A 693 -16.10 -31.06 17.98
C ILE A 693 -14.69 -31.69 17.92
N ASP A 694 -14.53 -32.74 17.11
CA ASP A 694 -13.23 -33.37 16.84
C ASP A 694 -12.58 -32.85 15.56
N GLY A 695 -11.27 -33.09 15.42
CA GLY A 695 -10.42 -32.56 14.35
C GLY A 695 -10.02 -31.09 14.50
N MET A 696 -10.88 -30.24 15.09
CA MET A 696 -10.62 -28.81 15.26
C MET A 696 -9.96 -28.46 16.62
N PRO A 697 -9.04 -27.48 16.67
CA PRO A 697 -8.62 -26.85 17.93
C PRO A 697 -9.79 -26.05 18.53
N HIS A 698 -9.92 -26.06 19.86
CA HIS A 698 -10.97 -25.34 20.59
C HIS A 698 -10.33 -24.47 21.65
N ILE A 699 -9.62 -23.45 21.18
CA ILE A 699 -8.88 -22.50 22.02
C ILE A 699 -9.78 -21.28 22.22
N PRO A 700 -10.19 -20.94 23.45
CA PRO A 700 -10.89 -19.70 23.73
C PRO A 700 -9.94 -18.53 23.52
N ALA A 701 -10.36 -17.50 22.78
CA ALA A 701 -9.58 -16.29 22.54
C ALA A 701 -10.39 -15.05 22.93
N ALA A 702 -9.71 -13.97 23.32
CA ALA A 702 -10.34 -12.67 23.59
C ALA A 702 -9.62 -11.56 22.81
N ASP A 703 -10.36 -10.53 22.45
CA ASP A 703 -9.82 -9.44 21.63
C ASP A 703 -9.03 -8.43 22.46
N VAL A 704 -7.83 -8.12 21.99
CA VAL A 704 -6.89 -7.16 22.57
C VAL A 704 -6.43 -6.19 21.48
N ALA A 705 -6.05 -4.98 21.86
CA ALA A 705 -5.47 -4.01 20.94
C ALA A 705 -3.99 -3.78 21.28
N LEU A 706 -3.13 -3.79 20.26
CA LEU A 706 -1.67 -3.71 20.39
C LEU A 706 -1.08 -2.51 19.63
N GLY A 707 -0.10 -1.84 20.21
CA GLY A 707 0.68 -0.83 19.52
C GLY A 707 0.03 0.54 19.35
N THR A 708 0.72 1.41 18.62
CA THR A 708 0.31 2.80 18.34
C THR A 708 0.48 3.11 16.86
N PRO A 709 -0.59 3.32 16.06
CA PRO A 709 -2.00 3.22 16.45
C PRO A 709 -2.40 1.78 16.85
N PRO A 710 -3.45 1.61 17.68
CA PRO A 710 -3.86 0.28 18.14
C PRO A 710 -4.31 -0.64 17.00
N GLN A 711 -3.74 -1.85 16.97
CA GLN A 711 -4.06 -2.94 16.07
C GLN A 711 -4.88 -3.98 16.82
N ASN A 712 -6.14 -4.16 16.44
CA ASN A 712 -7.00 -5.18 17.05
C ASN A 712 -6.58 -6.58 16.61
N THR A 713 -6.48 -7.49 17.57
CA THR A 713 -6.11 -8.89 17.37
C THR A 713 -6.80 -9.76 18.42
N SER A 714 -6.94 -11.07 18.16
CA SER A 714 -7.54 -11.99 19.12
C SER A 714 -6.45 -12.87 19.72
N PHE A 715 -6.35 -12.92 21.05
CA PHE A 715 -5.33 -13.67 21.77
C PHE A 715 -5.93 -14.90 22.45
N ALA A 716 -5.31 -16.07 22.22
CA ALA A 716 -5.60 -17.30 22.93
C ALA A 716 -5.45 -17.12 24.45
N LEU A 717 -6.51 -17.37 25.21
CA LEU A 717 -6.49 -17.30 26.66
C LEU A 717 -5.75 -18.51 27.24
N ASN A 718 -4.70 -18.27 28.03
CA ASN A 718 -3.95 -19.33 28.69
C ASN A 718 -3.86 -19.06 30.21
N VAL A 719 -4.62 -19.84 30.97
CA VAL A 719 -4.68 -19.77 32.44
C VAL A 719 -3.52 -20.48 33.16
N MET A 720 -2.60 -21.14 32.43
CA MET A 720 -1.39 -21.78 32.96
C MET A 720 -0.13 -20.92 32.83
N SER A 721 -0.12 -19.95 31.92
CA SER A 721 1.06 -19.18 31.54
C SER A 721 0.95 -17.72 31.96
N GLN A 722 2.07 -17.14 32.40
CA GLN A 722 2.21 -15.72 32.70
C GLN A 722 2.68 -14.87 31.50
N VAL A 723 3.21 -15.51 30.46
CA VAL A 723 3.81 -14.83 29.29
C VAL A 723 2.71 -14.41 28.33
N GLN A 724 2.82 -13.21 27.74
CA GLN A 724 2.01 -12.79 26.60
C GLN A 724 2.88 -12.76 25.33
N PHE A 725 2.33 -13.12 24.17
CA PHE A 725 3.06 -13.03 22.90
C PHE A 725 2.15 -12.81 21.69
N ALA A 726 2.65 -12.08 20.70
CA ALA A 726 1.97 -11.82 19.43
C ALA A 726 2.60 -12.62 18.28
N LEU A 727 1.79 -13.10 17.34
CA LEU A 727 2.25 -13.72 16.09
C LEU A 727 2.50 -12.63 15.04
N THR A 728 3.67 -12.62 14.40
CA THR A 728 4.04 -11.58 13.43
C THR A 728 3.82 -12.00 11.97
N PRO A 729 3.60 -11.06 11.03
CA PRO A 729 3.55 -11.28 9.58
C PRO A 729 4.83 -11.85 8.91
N ASP A 730 5.86 -12.16 9.70
CA ASP A 730 7.07 -12.84 9.24
C ASP A 730 7.06 -14.34 9.63
N CYS A 731 6.18 -14.75 10.56
CA CYS A 731 6.05 -16.13 11.01
C CYS A 731 5.46 -17.08 9.96
N ILE A 732 6.33 -17.94 9.44
CA ILE A 732 6.16 -18.79 8.26
C ILE A 732 5.02 -19.81 8.36
N TYR A 733 4.84 -20.38 9.56
CA TYR A 733 3.87 -21.43 9.85
C TYR A 733 2.78 -20.98 10.85
N CYS A 734 2.69 -19.68 11.15
CA CYS A 734 1.64 -19.12 11.99
C CYS A 734 0.32 -18.92 11.21
N PRO A 735 -0.86 -19.02 11.86
CA PRO A 735 -2.11 -18.56 11.27
C PRO A 735 -2.05 -17.07 10.93
N THR A 736 -2.68 -16.68 9.82
CA THR A 736 -2.51 -15.34 9.22
C THR A 736 -3.47 -14.31 9.81
N GLU A 737 -4.56 -14.80 10.38
CA GLU A 737 -5.64 -14.00 10.95
C GLU A 737 -5.17 -13.37 12.26
N GLY A 738 -5.39 -12.06 12.39
CA GLY A 738 -5.00 -11.28 13.56
C GLY A 738 -3.51 -11.01 13.74
N MET A 739 -2.62 -11.44 12.84
CA MET A 739 -1.17 -11.21 12.98
C MET A 739 -0.82 -9.73 13.26
N TYR A 740 0.07 -9.50 14.23
CA TYR A 740 0.48 -8.18 14.70
C TYR A 740 1.60 -7.59 13.84
N ASP A 741 1.33 -6.51 13.10
CA ASP A 741 2.34 -5.88 12.25
C ASP A 741 3.27 -4.99 13.09
N THR A 742 4.42 -5.55 13.46
CA THR A 742 5.48 -4.85 14.21
C THR A 742 6.07 -3.64 13.48
N SER A 743 5.81 -3.46 12.17
CA SER A 743 6.33 -2.32 11.39
C SER A 743 5.41 -1.10 11.40
N SER A 744 4.13 -1.24 11.78
CA SER A 744 3.16 -0.15 11.82
C SER A 744 2.93 0.46 13.22
N SER A 745 3.60 -0.06 14.26
CA SER A 745 3.53 0.49 15.62
C SER A 745 4.70 1.43 15.91
N SER A 746 4.40 2.65 16.37
CA SER A 746 5.39 3.62 16.84
C SER A 746 5.75 3.47 18.33
N SER A 747 5.08 2.59 19.08
CA SER A 747 5.35 2.32 20.50
C SER A 747 6.21 1.08 20.74
N LEU A 748 6.54 0.35 19.68
CA LEU A 748 7.34 -0.87 19.77
C LEU A 748 8.79 -0.59 20.18
N ILE A 749 9.22 -1.20 21.29
CA ILE A 749 10.61 -1.19 21.75
C ILE A 749 11.15 -2.62 21.69
N LYS A 750 11.79 -3.00 20.58
CA LYS A 750 12.53 -4.27 20.48
C LYS A 750 13.80 -4.18 21.33
N ASP A 751 13.96 -5.07 22.31
CA ASP A 751 15.10 -5.06 23.24
C ASP A 751 15.84 -6.41 23.19
N PRO A 752 16.98 -6.48 22.46
CA PRO A 752 17.78 -7.70 22.36
C PRO A 752 18.35 -8.21 23.69
N SER A 753 18.44 -7.38 24.74
CA SER A 753 18.99 -7.79 26.04
C SER A 753 18.07 -8.76 26.80
N LEU A 754 16.77 -8.77 26.46
CA LEU A 754 15.77 -9.71 26.97
C LEU A 754 15.93 -11.13 26.40
N GLY A 755 16.78 -11.30 25.37
CA GLY A 755 17.01 -12.55 24.66
C GLY A 755 15.85 -12.98 23.76
N THR A 756 16.03 -14.15 23.13
CA THR A 756 14.95 -14.81 22.39
C THR A 756 13.91 -15.43 23.34
N PHE A 757 12.72 -15.66 22.81
CA PHE A 757 11.67 -16.44 23.44
C PHE A 757 11.32 -17.66 22.60
N GLY A 758 10.88 -18.73 23.26
CA GLY A 758 10.49 -19.99 22.63
C GLY A 758 11.52 -21.10 22.76
N ASP A 759 11.38 -22.10 21.90
CA ASP A 759 12.11 -23.36 21.87
C ASP A 759 12.22 -23.90 20.42
N GLY A 760 12.41 -25.20 20.22
CA GLY A 760 12.43 -25.83 18.87
C GLY A 760 11.05 -25.94 18.19
N ALA A 761 9.95 -25.61 18.88
CA ALA A 761 8.59 -25.68 18.36
C ALA A 761 8.01 -24.30 17.98
N PHE A 762 8.47 -23.21 18.60
CA PHE A 762 8.21 -21.84 18.18
C PHE A 762 9.27 -20.88 18.72
N GLY A 763 9.54 -19.77 18.04
CA GLY A 763 10.61 -18.83 18.36
C GLY A 763 10.27 -17.37 18.04
N GLY A 764 10.93 -16.44 18.72
CA GLY A 764 10.74 -15.02 18.49
C GLY A 764 11.67 -14.11 19.30
N THR A 765 11.54 -12.82 19.08
CA THR A 765 12.25 -11.76 19.81
C THR A 765 11.40 -11.22 20.97
N ARG A 766 12.02 -10.60 21.97
CA ARG A 766 11.32 -9.90 23.07
C ARG A 766 11.41 -8.38 22.94
N GLY A 767 10.47 -7.70 23.59
CA GLY A 767 10.45 -6.25 23.68
C GLY A 767 9.24 -5.75 24.47
N TYR A 768 9.07 -4.44 24.48
CA TYR A 768 7.94 -3.77 25.13
C TYR A 768 7.01 -3.16 24.09
N GLU A 769 5.71 -3.18 24.37
CA GLU A 769 4.67 -2.64 23.49
C GLU A 769 3.45 -2.17 24.30
N SER A 770 2.67 -1.26 23.73
CA SER A 770 1.38 -0.89 24.32
C SER A 770 0.31 -1.98 24.09
N ILE A 771 -0.46 -2.30 25.13
CA ILE A 771 -1.62 -3.18 25.08
C ILE A 771 -2.84 -2.50 25.70
N THR A 772 -4.01 -2.75 25.13
CA THR A 772 -5.30 -2.36 25.71
C THR A 772 -6.25 -3.55 25.75
N LEU A 773 -6.87 -3.79 26.91
CA LEU A 773 -7.81 -4.87 27.17
C LEU A 773 -9.23 -4.28 27.31
N GLY A 774 -10.18 -4.77 26.51
CA GLY A 774 -11.58 -4.29 26.47
C GLY A 774 -11.77 -2.83 26.04
N GLY A 775 -10.70 -2.11 25.69
CA GLY A 775 -10.73 -0.67 25.40
C GLY A 775 -10.80 0.23 26.64
N LEU A 776 -10.42 -0.30 27.81
CA LEU A 776 -10.54 0.37 29.11
C LEU A 776 -9.28 0.24 29.98
N LEU A 777 -8.69 -0.96 30.05
CA LEU A 777 -7.45 -1.19 30.79
C LEU A 777 -6.27 -1.08 29.83
N GLN A 778 -5.26 -0.29 30.15
CA GLN A 778 -4.14 0.01 29.26
C GLN A 778 -2.79 -0.11 29.97
N ASP A 779 -1.84 -0.79 29.32
CA ASP A 779 -0.44 -0.79 29.70
C ASP A 779 0.41 -0.34 28.50
N SER A 780 1.11 0.78 28.62
CA SER A 780 1.93 1.36 27.56
C SER A 780 3.33 0.74 27.40
N HIS A 781 3.69 -0.27 28.21
CA HIS A 781 5.03 -0.83 28.25
C HIS A 781 5.03 -2.33 28.61
N SER A 782 4.05 -3.08 28.12
CA SER A 782 3.89 -4.50 28.45
C SER A 782 5.00 -5.35 27.84
N LEU A 783 5.56 -6.29 28.61
CA LEU A 783 6.59 -7.20 28.12
C LEU A 783 5.95 -8.27 27.23
N MET A 784 6.36 -8.31 25.97
CA MET A 784 5.88 -9.29 25.00
C MET A 784 7.02 -10.05 24.33
N ALA A 785 6.66 -11.20 23.77
CA ALA A 785 7.42 -11.80 22.68
C ALA A 785 6.70 -11.64 21.34
N PHE A 786 7.47 -11.49 20.28
CA PHE A 786 7.03 -11.34 18.90
C PHE A 786 7.49 -12.58 18.14
N ILE A 787 6.55 -13.49 17.90
CA ILE A 787 6.83 -14.78 17.27
C ILE A 787 7.04 -14.57 15.77
N ASP A 788 8.26 -14.87 15.32
CA ASP A 788 8.69 -14.84 13.90
C ASP A 788 9.02 -16.25 13.38
N GLN A 789 9.01 -17.26 14.24
CA GLN A 789 9.29 -18.66 13.92
C GLN A 789 8.27 -19.59 14.59
N MET A 790 7.83 -20.62 13.87
CA MET A 790 6.96 -21.68 14.39
C MET A 790 7.24 -22.96 13.61
N SER A 791 7.30 -24.11 14.29
CA SER A 791 7.52 -25.40 13.63
C SER A 791 6.28 -25.83 12.84
N PRO A 792 6.43 -26.52 11.68
CA PRO A 792 5.30 -27.20 11.05
C PRO A 792 4.63 -28.20 12.02
N ASN A 793 5.39 -28.79 12.93
CA ASN A 793 4.91 -29.79 13.89
C ASN A 793 4.14 -29.21 15.09
N PHE A 794 4.10 -27.88 15.26
CA PHE A 794 3.38 -27.25 16.38
C PHE A 794 1.85 -27.40 16.17
N LYS A 795 1.20 -28.22 17.01
CA LYS A 795 -0.21 -28.62 16.81
C LYS A 795 -1.24 -27.55 17.19
N LEU A 796 -0.89 -26.63 18.10
CA LEU A 796 -1.77 -25.56 18.55
C LEU A 796 -1.79 -24.44 17.50
N ARG A 797 -2.99 -24.08 17.03
CA ARG A 797 -3.19 -23.00 16.05
C ARG A 797 -4.27 -22.06 16.59
N PHE A 798 -3.92 -20.79 16.74
CA PHE A 798 -4.77 -19.70 17.20
C PHE A 798 -4.45 -18.46 16.36
N ALA A 799 -5.45 -17.60 16.16
CA ALA A 799 -5.24 -16.29 15.57
C ALA A 799 -4.37 -15.42 16.50
N GLY A 800 -3.73 -14.39 15.94
CA GLY A 800 -3.21 -13.22 16.66
C GLY A 800 -2.06 -13.40 17.65
N GLY A 801 -2.25 -14.19 18.70
CA GLY A 801 -1.30 -14.34 19.79
C GLY A 801 -1.88 -15.07 21.00
N HIS A 802 -1.31 -14.79 22.17
CA HIS A 802 -1.52 -15.53 23.41
C HIS A 802 -1.51 -14.56 24.60
N LEU A 803 -2.56 -14.65 25.42
CA LEU A 803 -2.73 -13.86 26.64
C LEU A 803 -2.52 -14.77 27.86
N GLY A 804 -1.36 -14.64 28.48
CA GLY A 804 -1.04 -15.30 29.75
C GLY A 804 -1.82 -14.70 30.92
N LEU A 805 -2.80 -15.45 31.43
CA LEU A 805 -3.68 -15.05 32.53
C LEU A 805 -3.17 -15.47 33.92
N PHE A 806 -2.10 -16.28 33.99
CA PHE A 806 -1.51 -16.73 35.26
C PHE A 806 -0.56 -15.68 35.85
N VAL A 807 -0.59 -15.52 37.17
CA VAL A 807 0.20 -14.52 37.91
C VAL A 807 0.94 -15.24 39.04
N PRO A 808 2.28 -15.40 38.97
CA PRO A 808 3.03 -16.21 39.93
C PRO A 808 3.26 -15.49 41.26
N GLN A 809 3.03 -16.18 42.36
CA GLN A 809 3.19 -15.68 43.72
C GLN A 809 4.65 -15.60 44.17
N SER A 810 5.47 -16.62 43.85
CA SER A 810 6.85 -16.73 44.35
C SER A 810 7.87 -15.93 43.54
N ASN A 811 7.62 -15.73 42.23
CA ASN A 811 8.59 -15.14 41.31
C ASN A 811 8.26 -13.67 41.02
N GLU A 812 8.76 -12.78 41.87
CA GLU A 812 8.58 -11.32 41.80
C GLU A 812 8.82 -10.74 40.40
N THR A 813 9.92 -11.13 39.74
CA THR A 813 10.27 -10.66 38.38
C THR A 813 9.22 -11.08 37.36
N ARG A 814 8.75 -12.33 37.39
CA ARG A 814 7.69 -12.82 36.49
C ARG A 814 6.32 -12.23 36.84
N ARG A 815 6.05 -11.92 38.11
CA ARG A 815 4.79 -11.26 38.54
C ARG A 815 4.70 -9.84 37.95
N ARG A 816 5.76 -9.04 38.12
CA ARG A 816 5.88 -7.69 37.53
C ARG A 816 5.93 -7.68 35.99
N GLN A 817 6.10 -8.83 35.34
CA GLN A 817 6.06 -8.99 33.88
C GLN A 817 4.67 -9.39 33.34
N ASN A 818 3.69 -9.68 34.20
CA ASN A 818 2.33 -10.00 33.73
C ASN A 818 1.47 -8.73 33.59
N VAL A 819 0.81 -8.58 32.44
CA VAL A 819 -0.06 -7.43 32.13
C VAL A 819 -1.17 -7.21 33.17
N ILE A 820 -1.80 -8.27 33.69
CA ILE A 820 -2.92 -8.16 34.65
C ILE A 820 -2.41 -7.61 35.98
N TYR A 821 -1.26 -8.12 36.44
CA TYR A 821 -0.59 -7.59 37.63
C TYR A 821 -0.17 -6.13 37.41
N ARG A 822 0.34 -5.78 36.23
CA ARG A 822 0.77 -4.41 35.93
C ARG A 822 -0.36 -3.38 35.85
N VAL A 823 -1.55 -3.72 35.34
CA VAL A 823 -2.70 -2.80 35.39
C VAL A 823 -3.31 -2.71 36.81
N ASN A 824 -3.10 -3.72 37.66
CA ASN A 824 -3.42 -3.64 39.09
C ASN A 824 -2.49 -2.67 39.83
N GLU A 825 -1.17 -2.76 39.60
CA GLU A 825 -0.15 -1.84 40.16
C GLU A 825 -0.26 -0.39 39.63
N GLN A 826 -1.18 -0.15 38.68
CA GLN A 826 -1.52 1.16 38.12
C GLN A 826 -2.90 1.65 38.60
N ASP A 827 -3.45 1.03 39.65
CA ASP A 827 -4.76 1.32 40.27
C ASP A 827 -5.97 1.27 39.31
N GLN A 828 -5.82 0.65 38.13
CA GLN A 828 -6.89 0.59 37.11
C GLN A 828 -7.98 -0.43 37.44
N LEU A 829 -7.70 -1.41 38.30
CA LEU A 829 -8.63 -2.50 38.62
C LEU A 829 -9.44 -2.23 39.89
N LEU A 830 -10.76 -2.41 39.80
CA LEU A 830 -11.69 -2.36 40.94
C LEU A 830 -11.41 -3.48 41.97
N ASN A 831 -10.95 -4.65 41.52
CA ASN A 831 -10.58 -5.80 42.34
C ASN A 831 -9.44 -6.61 41.70
N PRO A 832 -8.55 -7.26 42.48
CA PRO A 832 -7.47 -8.12 41.99
C PRO A 832 -7.96 -9.51 41.51
N VAL A 833 -8.85 -9.52 40.52
CA VAL A 833 -9.52 -10.72 39.98
C VAL A 833 -9.61 -10.73 38.46
N TRP A 834 -9.77 -11.92 37.88
CA TRP A 834 -10.50 -12.10 36.63
C TRP A 834 -11.57 -13.20 36.75
N GLY A 835 -12.60 -13.12 35.92
CA GLY A 835 -13.68 -14.10 35.78
C GLY A 835 -13.80 -14.57 34.33
N LEU A 836 -14.04 -15.87 34.11
CA LEU A 836 -14.03 -16.48 32.79
C LEU A 836 -15.22 -17.42 32.61
N ARG A 837 -16.05 -17.10 31.60
CA ARG A 837 -17.20 -17.88 31.15
C ARG A 837 -16.91 -18.42 29.75
N ILE A 838 -16.74 -19.74 29.64
CA ILE A 838 -16.46 -20.41 28.36
C ILE A 838 -17.73 -21.16 27.89
N GLY A 839 -18.06 -21.02 26.61
CA GLY A 839 -19.29 -21.59 26.04
C GLY A 839 -20.58 -21.01 26.61
N GLY A 840 -21.70 -21.60 26.20
CA GLY A 840 -23.03 -21.01 26.44
C GLY A 840 -23.33 -19.85 25.49
N GLU A 841 -24.33 -19.04 25.82
CA GLU A 841 -24.55 -17.76 25.16
C GLU A 841 -23.65 -16.68 25.77
N ASN A 842 -23.10 -15.79 24.94
CA ASN A 842 -22.20 -14.70 25.35
C ASN A 842 -21.02 -15.14 26.26
N PRO A 843 -20.16 -16.08 25.81
CA PRO A 843 -18.89 -16.36 26.50
C PRO A 843 -18.01 -15.10 26.60
N GLN A 844 -17.40 -14.90 27.76
CA GLN A 844 -16.76 -13.62 28.13
C GLN A 844 -15.67 -13.78 29.20
N LEU A 845 -14.74 -12.81 29.23
CA LEU A 845 -13.65 -12.66 30.19
C LEU A 845 -13.80 -11.29 30.86
N THR A 846 -13.86 -11.27 32.18
CA THR A 846 -13.92 -10.05 33.00
C THR A 846 -12.60 -9.86 33.73
N ILE A 847 -12.05 -8.65 33.74
CA ILE A 847 -10.77 -8.33 34.39
C ILE A 847 -10.99 -7.11 35.28
N GLY A 848 -10.69 -7.22 36.57
CA GLY A 848 -10.99 -6.20 37.58
C GLY A 848 -12.30 -6.43 38.35
N ALA A 849 -13.16 -7.35 37.90
CA ALA A 849 -14.39 -7.72 38.60
C ALA A 849 -14.84 -9.15 38.24
N LEU A 850 -15.75 -9.68 39.06
CA LEU A 850 -16.51 -10.91 38.79
C LEU A 850 -17.95 -10.50 38.52
N ASP A 851 -18.49 -10.82 37.35
CA ASP A 851 -19.82 -10.36 36.91
C ASP A 851 -20.94 -11.28 37.47
N PRO A 852 -21.84 -10.78 38.35
CA PRO A 852 -22.92 -11.59 38.93
C PRO A 852 -23.94 -12.12 37.90
N GLU A 853 -23.92 -11.65 36.65
CA GLU A 853 -24.77 -12.18 35.59
C GLU A 853 -24.23 -13.46 34.91
N ASP A 854 -22.99 -13.87 35.21
CA ASP A 854 -22.42 -15.12 34.67
C ASP A 854 -22.68 -16.36 35.53
N TYR A 855 -22.86 -16.19 36.84
CA TYR A 855 -22.87 -17.29 37.80
C TYR A 855 -24.04 -17.25 38.78
N GLU A 856 -24.27 -18.40 39.42
CA GLU A 856 -25.25 -18.57 40.50
C GLU A 856 -24.60 -19.16 41.75
N GLY A 857 -25.10 -18.75 42.92
CA GLY A 857 -24.65 -19.23 44.21
C GLY A 857 -23.36 -18.59 44.72
N GLU A 858 -22.75 -19.24 45.71
CA GLU A 858 -21.49 -18.82 46.32
C GLU A 858 -20.30 -19.36 45.48
N ILE A 859 -19.28 -18.53 45.26
CA ILE A 859 -18.05 -18.98 44.59
C ILE A 859 -17.23 -19.83 45.56
N ASN A 860 -16.94 -21.07 45.16
CA ASN A 860 -16.17 -22.04 45.92
C ASN A 860 -14.67 -21.82 45.66
N TRP A 861 -13.96 -21.22 46.63
CA TRP A 861 -12.55 -20.85 46.49
C TRP A 861 -11.60 -21.93 47.01
N VAL A 862 -10.58 -22.25 46.21
CA VAL A 862 -9.52 -23.22 46.53
C VAL A 862 -8.12 -22.62 46.28
N PRO A 863 -7.12 -22.91 47.14
CA PRO A 863 -5.77 -22.38 47.01
C PRO A 863 -5.00 -23.00 45.83
N LEU A 864 -4.03 -22.25 45.30
CA LEU A 864 -3.08 -22.76 44.32
C LEU A 864 -2.13 -23.81 44.94
N VAL A 865 -1.80 -24.84 44.15
CA VAL A 865 -0.77 -25.83 44.50
C VAL A 865 0.56 -25.43 43.87
N ASN A 866 1.60 -25.31 44.70
CA ASN A 866 3.01 -25.11 44.30
C ASN A 866 3.26 -23.95 43.31
N ASP A 867 2.59 -22.81 43.49
CA ASP A 867 2.70 -21.63 42.62
C ASP A 867 2.50 -21.92 41.11
N SER A 868 1.47 -22.69 40.81
CA SER A 868 1.09 -23.10 39.46
C SER A 868 -0.43 -23.08 39.29
N SER A 869 -0.96 -23.23 38.06
CA SER A 869 -2.41 -23.32 37.83
C SER A 869 -3.04 -24.67 38.23
N ARG A 870 -2.40 -25.39 39.17
CA ARG A 870 -2.91 -26.63 39.76
C ARG A 870 -3.76 -26.33 40.99
N ILE A 871 -4.83 -27.11 41.15
CA ILE A 871 -5.68 -27.14 42.35
C ILE A 871 -5.71 -28.55 42.96
N GLN A 872 -6.18 -28.65 44.21
CA GLN A 872 -6.65 -29.92 44.76
C GLN A 872 -8.12 -30.15 44.40
N ILE A 873 -8.48 -31.41 44.12
CA ILE A 873 -9.86 -31.87 43.91
C ILE A 873 -10.11 -33.09 44.81
N ASP A 874 -11.32 -33.24 45.35
CA ASP A 874 -11.65 -34.33 46.27
C ASP A 874 -11.81 -35.66 45.51
N ALA A 875 -12.55 -35.64 44.39
CA ALA A 875 -12.85 -36.84 43.62
C ALA A 875 -13.16 -36.54 42.14
N LEU A 876 -12.90 -37.53 41.29
CA LEU A 876 -13.59 -37.67 40.00
C LEU A 876 -14.77 -38.63 40.18
N LYS A 877 -15.88 -38.37 39.51
CA LYS A 877 -17.11 -39.19 39.58
C LYS A 877 -17.67 -39.47 38.18
N GLY A 878 -18.25 -40.66 38.02
CA GLY A 878 -18.90 -41.11 36.79
C GLY A 878 -20.42 -41.16 36.91
N TYR A 879 -21.01 -42.14 36.22
CA TYR A 879 -22.42 -42.47 36.25
C TYR A 879 -22.98 -42.60 37.68
N ASN A 880 -24.19 -42.07 37.89
CA ASN A 880 -24.87 -41.96 39.20
C ASN A 880 -24.02 -41.32 40.33
N GLY A 881 -22.97 -40.56 40.02
CA GLY A 881 -22.11 -39.93 41.01
C GLY A 881 -21.12 -40.90 41.68
N ASN A 882 -20.96 -42.11 41.16
CA ASN A 882 -19.99 -43.08 41.69
C ASN A 882 -18.57 -42.52 41.57
N ALA A 883 -17.82 -42.49 42.68
CA ALA A 883 -16.46 -41.99 42.72
C ALA A 883 -15.46 -42.96 42.07
N PHE A 884 -14.45 -42.42 41.40
CA PHE A 884 -13.32 -43.19 40.89
C PHE A 884 -12.52 -43.79 42.05
N PRO A 885 -12.00 -45.04 41.94
CA PRO A 885 -11.21 -45.68 42.99
C PRO A 885 -9.78 -45.11 43.05
N LEU A 886 -9.67 -43.85 43.49
CA LEU A 886 -8.44 -43.05 43.51
C LEU A 886 -8.12 -42.55 44.93
N PRO A 887 -6.83 -42.34 45.27
CA PRO A 887 -6.44 -41.68 46.50
C PRO A 887 -6.86 -40.19 46.47
N SER A 888 -7.52 -39.74 47.53
CA SER A 888 -8.00 -38.36 47.68
C SER A 888 -7.17 -37.60 48.73
N PRO A 889 -6.88 -36.29 48.55
CA PRO A 889 -7.21 -35.46 47.39
C PRO A 889 -6.28 -35.71 46.19
N LEU A 890 -6.81 -35.48 44.99
CA LEU A 890 -6.03 -35.47 43.75
C LEU A 890 -5.54 -34.05 43.44
N THR A 891 -4.52 -33.93 42.60
CA THR A 891 -4.06 -32.64 42.06
C THR A 891 -4.35 -32.59 40.56
N ALA A 892 -4.93 -31.48 40.08
CA ALA A 892 -5.28 -31.31 38.67
C ALA A 892 -4.90 -29.91 38.16
N TRP A 893 -4.42 -29.84 36.92
CA TRP A 893 -4.22 -28.59 36.18
C TRP A 893 -5.55 -28.00 35.72
N ILE A 894 -5.68 -26.69 35.82
CA ILE A 894 -6.68 -25.91 35.09
C ILE A 894 -6.03 -25.43 33.78
N ASP A 895 -6.58 -25.81 32.62
CA ASP A 895 -5.99 -25.47 31.31
C ASP A 895 -7.06 -25.11 30.27
N THR A 896 -6.93 -23.92 29.68
CA THR A 896 -7.79 -23.42 28.60
C THR A 896 -7.31 -23.79 27.19
N LEU A 897 -6.10 -24.35 27.03
CA LEU A 897 -5.61 -24.85 25.73
C LEU A 897 -5.91 -26.34 25.53
N SER A 898 -5.99 -27.13 26.61
CA SER A 898 -6.47 -28.52 26.57
C SER A 898 -7.96 -28.58 26.22
N LYS A 899 -8.31 -29.19 25.09
CA LYS A 899 -9.71 -29.39 24.69
C LYS A 899 -10.48 -30.31 25.65
N ASN A 900 -9.85 -31.38 26.08
CA ASN A 900 -10.48 -32.52 26.78
C ASN A 900 -10.10 -32.54 28.27
N ILE A 901 -10.81 -33.35 29.04
CA ILE A 901 -10.35 -33.76 30.38
C ILE A 901 -9.29 -34.86 30.17
N TYR A 902 -8.13 -34.73 30.81
CA TYR A 902 -7.06 -35.73 30.72
C TYR A 902 -6.92 -36.48 32.05
N VAL A 903 -6.85 -37.81 31.97
CA VAL A 903 -6.67 -38.74 33.09
C VAL A 903 -5.47 -39.67 32.83
N PRO A 904 -4.59 -39.97 33.81
CA PRO A 904 -3.40 -40.81 33.57
C PRO A 904 -3.72 -42.24 33.13
N ASP A 905 -4.73 -42.85 33.76
CA ASP A 905 -5.34 -44.09 33.28
C ASP A 905 -6.77 -43.83 32.80
N LEU A 906 -7.00 -44.09 31.51
CA LEU A 906 -8.31 -43.99 30.89
C LEU A 906 -9.12 -45.30 31.06
N ALA A 907 -8.44 -46.44 31.24
CA ALA A 907 -9.08 -47.74 31.35
C ALA A 907 -9.95 -47.85 32.61
N MET A 908 -9.53 -47.27 33.73
CA MET A 908 -10.35 -47.25 34.95
C MET A 908 -11.73 -46.59 34.78
N PHE A 909 -11.92 -45.72 33.78
CA PHE A 909 -13.22 -45.11 33.48
C PHE A 909 -14.10 -46.01 32.61
N TYR A 910 -13.59 -46.47 31.46
CA TYR A 910 -14.41 -47.22 30.48
C TYR A 910 -14.47 -48.73 30.74
N MET A 911 -13.58 -49.31 31.55
CA MET A 911 -13.65 -50.73 31.98
C MET A 911 -14.50 -50.93 33.24
N ASN A 912 -15.14 -49.88 33.75
CA ASN A 912 -15.94 -49.94 34.98
C ASN A 912 -17.37 -49.48 34.70
N ASP A 913 -18.29 -50.44 34.57
CA ASP A 913 -19.71 -50.22 34.31
C ASP A 913 -20.38 -49.25 35.31
N SER A 914 -19.90 -49.20 36.56
CA SER A 914 -20.43 -48.26 37.57
C SER A 914 -20.01 -46.81 37.32
N LEU A 915 -18.97 -46.56 36.53
CA LEU A 915 -18.49 -45.22 36.16
C LEU A 915 -18.94 -44.80 34.76
N ILE A 916 -18.97 -45.70 33.78
CA ILE A 916 -19.37 -45.35 32.40
C ILE A 916 -20.89 -45.43 32.16
N GLY A 917 -21.60 -46.27 32.93
CA GLY A 917 -23.03 -46.51 32.80
C GLY A 917 -23.39 -47.76 31.97
N PRO A 918 -24.62 -48.28 32.08
CA PRO A 918 -24.94 -49.66 31.71
C PRO A 918 -25.13 -49.95 30.21
N ASP A 919 -25.49 -48.97 29.39
CA ASP A 919 -26.14 -49.22 28.08
C ASP A 919 -25.21 -49.13 26.84
N GLN A 920 -23.90 -49.38 27.00
CA GLN A 920 -22.92 -48.89 26.02
C GLN A 920 -22.05 -49.96 25.34
N PHE A 921 -22.24 -50.10 24.02
CA PHE A 921 -21.16 -50.56 23.15
C PHE A 921 -20.07 -49.48 23.06
N LEU A 922 -18.83 -49.86 23.37
CA LEU A 922 -17.66 -49.00 23.30
C LEU A 922 -16.85 -49.26 22.03
N ASN A 923 -16.41 -48.19 21.37
CA ASN A 923 -15.36 -48.22 20.36
C ASN A 923 -14.08 -47.59 20.94
N ILE A 924 -13.15 -48.44 21.38
CA ILE A 924 -11.78 -48.04 21.72
C ILE A 924 -11.00 -47.99 20.40
N ASN A 925 -10.37 -46.86 20.08
CA ASN A 925 -9.61 -46.74 18.84
C ASN A 925 -8.26 -47.50 18.98
N PRO A 926 -8.04 -48.66 18.31
CA PRO A 926 -7.05 -49.63 18.76
C PRO A 926 -5.56 -49.26 18.73
N PRO A 927 -5.03 -48.35 17.87
CA PRO A 927 -3.57 -48.16 17.78
C PRO A 927 -2.96 -47.42 18.98
N ASN A 928 -3.76 -46.66 19.76
CA ASN A 928 -3.25 -45.71 20.75
C ASN A 928 -3.81 -45.89 22.17
N ASN A 929 -5.04 -46.40 22.35
CA ASN A 929 -5.76 -46.40 23.64
C ASN A 929 -5.92 -45.02 24.34
N GLU A 930 -5.75 -43.92 23.59
CA GLU A 930 -5.82 -42.53 24.10
C GLU A 930 -7.25 -41.97 24.18
N THR A 931 -8.20 -42.60 23.47
CA THR A 931 -9.59 -42.16 23.29
C THR A 931 -10.54 -43.35 23.28
N PHE A 932 -11.80 -43.12 23.64
CA PHE A 932 -12.89 -44.05 23.41
C PHE A 932 -14.15 -43.30 22.93
N GLY A 933 -15.02 -44.03 22.24
CA GLY A 933 -16.32 -43.54 21.80
C GLY A 933 -17.45 -44.47 22.21
N ILE A 934 -18.63 -43.90 22.37
CA ILE A 934 -19.87 -44.54 22.85
C ILE A 934 -20.87 -44.57 21.71
N ARG A 935 -21.74 -45.58 21.67
CA ARG A 935 -22.77 -45.65 20.61
C ARG A 935 -23.70 -44.44 20.68
N CYS A 936 -23.93 -43.79 19.54
CA CYS A 936 -24.90 -42.69 19.44
C CYS A 936 -25.74 -42.84 18.17
N ASN A 937 -26.97 -43.35 18.36
CA ASN A 937 -28.03 -43.23 17.36
C ASN A 937 -28.79 -41.92 17.60
N ASN A 938 -29.27 -41.25 16.55
CA ASN A 938 -29.92 -39.93 16.62
C ASN A 938 -31.29 -39.89 17.34
N THR A 939 -31.63 -40.91 18.12
CA THR A 939 -32.94 -41.10 18.78
C THR A 939 -32.86 -41.14 20.31
N GLU A 940 -31.69 -41.41 20.90
CA GLU A 940 -31.52 -41.60 22.35
C GLU A 940 -30.24 -40.90 22.84
N SER A 941 -30.35 -40.15 23.95
CA SER A 941 -29.19 -39.51 24.58
C SER A 941 -28.35 -40.55 25.34
N PRO A 942 -27.06 -40.73 25.04
CA PRO A 942 -26.26 -41.79 25.64
C PRO A 942 -25.95 -41.53 27.12
N SER A 943 -25.80 -42.60 27.90
CA SER A 943 -25.87 -42.59 29.37
C SER A 943 -24.58 -42.23 30.12
N VAL A 944 -23.53 -41.71 29.46
CA VAL A 944 -22.29 -41.31 30.15
C VAL A 944 -22.56 -40.12 31.06
N ALA A 945 -21.93 -40.09 32.24
CA ALA A 945 -21.79 -38.88 33.04
C ALA A 945 -20.35 -38.74 33.54
N PHE A 946 -19.93 -37.51 33.81
CA PHE A 946 -18.65 -37.20 34.46
C PHE A 946 -18.85 -35.95 35.33
N SER A 947 -18.35 -35.95 36.56
CA SER A 947 -18.31 -34.78 37.43
C SER A 947 -17.02 -34.72 38.24
N VAL A 948 -16.69 -33.52 38.72
CA VAL A 948 -15.53 -33.27 39.59
C VAL A 948 -16.04 -32.75 40.93
N GLU A 949 -15.65 -33.38 42.04
CA GLU A 949 -15.88 -32.87 43.38
C GLU A 949 -14.71 -31.96 43.77
N ILE A 950 -14.99 -30.68 44.06
CA ILE A 950 -13.98 -29.68 44.46
C ILE A 950 -14.44 -29.05 45.78
N ASN A 951 -13.66 -29.22 46.85
CA ASN A 951 -13.97 -28.74 48.19
C ASN A 951 -15.40 -29.12 48.65
N GLY A 952 -15.80 -30.37 48.40
CA GLY A 952 -17.12 -30.90 48.75
C GLY A 952 -18.30 -30.49 47.86
N VAL A 953 -18.06 -29.82 46.72
CA VAL A 953 -19.11 -29.41 45.76
C VAL A 953 -18.95 -30.16 44.43
N ASP A 954 -20.03 -30.75 43.93
CA ASP A 954 -20.07 -31.51 42.67
C ASP A 954 -20.34 -30.62 41.45
N TYR A 955 -19.39 -30.60 40.51
CA TYR A 955 -19.50 -29.90 39.23
C TYR A 955 -19.70 -30.91 38.08
N PRO A 956 -20.94 -31.15 37.61
CA PRO A 956 -21.22 -32.04 36.50
C PRO A 956 -20.82 -31.43 35.15
N VAL A 957 -20.18 -32.24 34.30
CA VAL A 957 -19.83 -31.85 32.93
C VAL A 957 -21.08 -31.88 32.05
N ASN A 958 -21.32 -30.81 31.30
CA ASN A 958 -22.45 -30.69 30.40
C ASN A 958 -22.43 -31.75 29.28
N GLN A 959 -23.53 -32.47 29.06
CA GLN A 959 -23.55 -33.63 28.17
C GLN A 959 -23.24 -33.29 26.70
N THR A 960 -23.58 -32.08 26.24
CA THR A 960 -23.24 -31.61 24.88
C THR A 960 -21.76 -31.30 24.68
N ASP A 961 -21.03 -31.08 25.77
CA ASP A 961 -19.60 -30.82 25.83
C ASP A 961 -18.79 -32.07 26.25
N LEU A 962 -19.42 -33.03 26.96
CA LEU A 962 -18.86 -34.35 27.25
C LEU A 962 -18.95 -35.30 26.05
N THR A 963 -20.06 -35.30 25.30
CA THR A 963 -20.27 -36.18 24.13
C THR A 963 -20.10 -35.41 22.81
N ARG A 964 -19.01 -35.69 22.10
CA ARG A 964 -18.69 -35.13 20.77
C ARG A 964 -19.71 -35.59 19.73
N PRO A 965 -20.18 -34.74 18.81
CA PRO A 965 -20.92 -35.24 17.64
C PRO A 965 -20.01 -36.10 16.76
N SER A 966 -20.59 -37.06 16.03
CA SER A 966 -19.87 -37.94 15.11
C SER A 966 -19.05 -37.15 14.08
N SER A 967 -17.78 -37.52 13.92
CA SER A 967 -16.80 -36.90 13.03
C SER A 967 -16.06 -37.96 12.20
N ILE A 968 -15.11 -37.53 11.35
CA ILE A 968 -14.20 -38.44 10.63
C ILE A 968 -13.20 -39.18 11.56
N ILE A 969 -13.14 -38.83 12.85
CA ILE A 969 -12.22 -39.41 13.84
C ILE A 969 -12.93 -40.43 14.76
N SER A 970 -14.26 -40.34 14.89
CA SER A 970 -15.09 -41.36 15.55
C SER A 970 -15.44 -42.49 14.57
N ALA A 971 -15.58 -43.72 15.07
CA ALA A 971 -16.13 -44.82 14.28
C ALA A 971 -17.60 -44.53 13.87
N SER A 972 -18.05 -45.11 12.75
CA SER A 972 -19.41 -44.90 12.26
C SER A 972 -20.45 -45.44 13.26
N GLY A 973 -21.39 -44.59 13.68
CA GLY A 973 -22.38 -44.90 14.74
C GLY A 973 -21.90 -44.65 16.18
N TYR A 974 -20.71 -44.06 16.36
CA TYR A 974 -20.13 -43.73 17.66
C TYR A 974 -19.86 -42.23 17.79
N CYS A 975 -19.91 -41.75 19.03
CA CYS A 975 -19.59 -40.39 19.46
C CYS A 975 -18.42 -40.47 20.43
N ASN A 976 -17.36 -39.68 20.22
CA ASN A 976 -16.21 -39.70 21.12
C ASN A 976 -16.54 -38.99 22.45
N VAL A 977 -15.98 -39.46 23.55
CA VAL A 977 -16.13 -38.83 24.87
C VAL A 977 -14.99 -37.85 25.11
N GLY A 978 -15.29 -36.69 25.72
CA GLY A 978 -14.35 -35.62 26.02
C GLY A 978 -13.35 -35.91 27.15
N VAL A 979 -13.11 -37.19 27.46
CA VAL A 979 -12.14 -37.67 28.44
C VAL A 979 -11.08 -38.49 27.69
N MET A 980 -9.81 -38.15 27.88
CA MET A 980 -8.66 -38.72 27.16
C MET A 980 -7.58 -39.21 28.12
N LYS A 981 -6.73 -40.12 27.62
CA LYS A 981 -5.53 -40.49 28.35
C LYS A 981 -4.52 -39.35 28.33
N SER A 982 -3.95 -39.03 29.49
CA SER A 982 -2.82 -38.11 29.64
C SER A 982 -1.52 -38.74 29.13
N SER A 983 -0.60 -37.91 28.62
CA SER A 983 0.81 -38.28 28.41
C SER A 983 1.57 -38.35 29.74
N ASP A 984 1.07 -37.66 30.76
CA ASP A 984 1.74 -37.37 32.02
C ASP A 984 0.99 -38.00 33.20
N THR A 985 1.60 -37.99 34.38
CA THR A 985 0.99 -38.52 35.61
C THR A 985 -0.08 -37.62 36.22
N ASP A 986 -0.28 -36.42 35.67
CA ASP A 986 -1.22 -35.42 36.17
C ASP A 986 -2.60 -35.53 35.50
N TYR A 987 -3.61 -35.03 36.22
CA TYR A 987 -4.94 -34.77 35.70
C TYR A 987 -5.01 -33.35 35.12
N THR A 988 -5.76 -33.15 34.04
CA THR A 988 -6.01 -31.81 33.47
C THR A 988 -7.48 -31.58 33.21
N LEU A 989 -8.04 -30.54 33.80
CA LEU A 989 -9.41 -30.07 33.61
C LEU A 989 -9.44 -29.07 32.46
N GLY A 990 -9.50 -29.60 31.24
CA GLY A 990 -9.56 -28.81 30.01
C GLY A 990 -10.91 -28.13 29.75
N VAL A 991 -11.01 -27.47 28.59
CA VAL A 991 -12.17 -26.73 28.08
C VAL A 991 -13.49 -27.52 28.16
N THR A 992 -13.45 -28.85 28.05
CA THR A 992 -14.61 -29.74 28.29
C THR A 992 -15.22 -29.57 29.69
N PHE A 993 -14.40 -29.52 30.75
CA PHE A 993 -14.86 -29.22 32.10
C PHE A 993 -15.19 -27.73 32.24
N LEU A 994 -14.29 -26.84 31.77
CA LEU A 994 -14.40 -25.39 31.97
C LEU A 994 -15.61 -24.76 31.27
N ARG A 995 -16.22 -25.44 30.29
CA ARG A 995 -17.51 -25.06 29.68
C ARG A 995 -18.75 -25.46 30.49
N SER A 996 -18.57 -26.02 31.68
CA SER A 996 -19.67 -26.42 32.59
C SER A 996 -19.72 -25.58 33.88
N VAL A 997 -18.73 -24.71 34.10
CA VAL A 997 -18.56 -23.89 35.31
C VAL A 997 -18.31 -22.42 34.95
N TYR A 998 -18.48 -21.53 35.91
CA TYR A 998 -17.82 -20.22 35.91
C TYR A 998 -16.49 -20.35 36.66
N LEU A 999 -15.39 -19.92 36.01
CA LEU A 999 -14.05 -19.94 36.58
C LEU A 999 -13.65 -18.52 37.00
N ALA A 1000 -13.44 -18.30 38.30
CA ALA A 1000 -12.84 -17.09 38.83
C ALA A 1000 -11.37 -17.34 39.23
N TYR A 1001 -10.54 -16.30 39.16
CA TYR A 1001 -9.18 -16.32 39.70
C TYR A 1001 -8.93 -15.02 40.46
N ARG A 1002 -8.46 -15.13 41.70
CA ARG A 1002 -7.93 -14.02 42.49
C ARG A 1002 -6.42 -14.16 42.50
N PHE A 1003 -5.74 -13.28 41.78
CA PHE A 1003 -4.29 -13.35 41.62
C PHE A 1003 -3.56 -12.88 42.89
N PRO A 1004 -2.34 -13.39 43.17
CA PRO A 1004 -1.57 -12.99 44.34
C PRO A 1004 -1.21 -11.51 44.32
N THR A 1005 -1.33 -10.87 45.48
CA THR A 1005 -0.85 -9.52 45.81
C THR A 1005 -0.11 -9.58 47.14
N ASP A 1006 0.63 -8.53 47.52
CA ASP A 1006 1.57 -8.55 48.66
C ASP A 1006 1.02 -9.12 49.98
N ASN A 1007 -0.27 -8.90 50.27
CA ASN A 1007 -0.92 -9.34 51.51
C ASN A 1007 -1.74 -10.63 51.37
N CYS A 1008 -1.91 -11.19 50.17
CA CYS A 1008 -2.97 -12.15 49.86
C CYS A 1008 -2.57 -13.18 48.77
N PRO A 1009 -2.56 -14.50 49.04
CA PRO A 1009 -2.06 -15.56 48.14
C PRO A 1009 -3.01 -15.89 46.98
N GLY A 1010 -2.59 -16.63 45.96
CA GLY A 1010 -3.44 -16.95 44.80
C GLY A 1010 -4.57 -17.96 45.09
N TYR A 1011 -5.75 -17.74 44.51
CA TYR A 1011 -6.93 -18.65 44.60
C TYR A 1011 -7.66 -18.80 43.26
N TYR A 1012 -8.11 -20.02 42.94
CA TYR A 1012 -9.17 -20.24 41.95
C TYR A 1012 -10.53 -20.36 42.63
N GLY A 1013 -11.58 -19.91 41.94
CA GLY A 1013 -12.97 -19.96 42.39
C GLY A 1013 -13.84 -20.66 41.36
N PHE A 1014 -14.75 -21.54 41.82
CA PHE A 1014 -15.67 -22.29 40.97
C PHE A 1014 -17.12 -22.00 41.35
N ALA A 1015 -17.96 -21.64 40.39
CA ALA A 1015 -19.39 -21.44 40.59
C ALA A 1015 -20.22 -22.08 39.48
N ARG A 1016 -21.52 -22.26 39.73
CA ARG A 1016 -22.47 -22.70 38.70
C ARG A 1016 -22.61 -21.58 37.67
N ARG A 1017 -22.51 -21.88 36.37
CA ARG A 1017 -22.83 -20.94 35.29
C ARG A 1017 -24.35 -20.75 35.17
N LYS A 1018 -24.83 -19.53 34.92
CA LYS A 1018 -26.27 -19.16 34.93
C LYS A 1018 -27.10 -19.87 33.82
N ASP A 1019 -26.47 -20.18 32.70
CA ASP A 1019 -26.94 -21.05 31.61
C ASP A 1019 -26.22 -22.42 31.59
N GLY A 1020 -25.76 -22.88 32.76
CA GLY A 1020 -25.11 -24.19 32.95
C GLY A 1020 -26.11 -25.31 33.28
N PRO A 1021 -25.71 -26.59 33.11
CA PRO A 1021 -26.51 -27.72 33.58
C PRO A 1021 -26.87 -27.53 35.06
N THR A 1022 -28.09 -27.90 35.45
CA THR A 1022 -28.53 -27.74 36.84
C THR A 1022 -27.84 -28.80 37.71
N PRO A 1023 -26.98 -28.43 38.69
CA PRO A 1023 -26.42 -29.39 39.62
C PRO A 1023 -27.55 -29.95 40.48
N THR A 1024 -27.55 -31.26 40.72
CA THR A 1024 -28.58 -31.98 41.48
C THR A 1024 -28.56 -31.70 42.99
N SER A 1025 -27.73 -30.76 43.45
CA SER A 1025 -27.38 -30.59 44.86
C SER A 1025 -27.15 -29.13 45.23
N THR A 1026 -27.72 -28.70 46.36
CA THR A 1026 -27.45 -27.40 46.99
C THR A 1026 -26.23 -27.49 47.93
N GLN A 1027 -25.16 -28.14 47.48
CA GLN A 1027 -23.91 -28.27 48.24
C GLN A 1027 -23.31 -26.90 48.55
N LYS A 1028 -22.77 -26.76 49.75
CA LYS A 1028 -21.90 -25.65 50.15
C LYS A 1028 -20.45 -26.15 50.23
N PRO A 1029 -19.45 -25.27 50.00
CA PRO A 1029 -18.05 -25.60 50.21
C PRO A 1029 -17.79 -26.22 51.60
N ARG A 1030 -17.04 -27.32 51.65
CA ARG A 1030 -16.66 -28.01 52.91
C ARG A 1030 -15.78 -27.12 53.79
N THR A 1031 -14.94 -26.30 53.17
CA THR A 1031 -14.05 -25.34 53.83
C THR A 1031 -14.10 -23.98 53.15
N THR A 1032 -13.68 -22.94 53.87
CA THR A 1032 -13.47 -21.59 53.34
C THR A 1032 -12.04 -21.17 53.70
N PRO A 1033 -11.26 -20.53 52.80
CA PRO A 1033 -9.92 -20.05 53.13
C PRO A 1033 -9.91 -19.16 54.40
N THR A 1034 -8.92 -19.35 55.27
CA THR A 1034 -8.85 -18.67 56.59
C THR A 1034 -8.66 -17.16 56.50
N ASP A 1035 -8.22 -16.66 55.35
CA ASP A 1035 -8.03 -15.26 54.98
C ASP A 1035 -9.21 -14.68 54.17
N ALA A 1036 -10.24 -15.47 53.85
CA ALA A 1036 -11.29 -15.11 52.88
C ALA A 1036 -12.01 -13.78 53.22
N ALA A 1037 -12.23 -13.50 54.51
CA ALA A 1037 -12.85 -12.25 54.96
C ALA A 1037 -12.04 -11.00 54.57
N THR A 1038 -10.73 -11.13 54.37
CA THR A 1038 -9.83 -10.04 53.96
C THR A 1038 -9.49 -10.13 52.46
N CYS A 1039 -9.18 -11.33 51.97
CA CYS A 1039 -8.55 -11.56 50.67
C CYS A 1039 -9.50 -12.04 49.56
N LEU A 1040 -10.79 -12.25 49.88
CA LEU A 1040 -11.85 -12.68 48.93
C LEU A 1040 -13.14 -11.84 49.08
N SER A 1041 -13.08 -10.69 49.77
CA SER A 1041 -14.15 -9.70 49.85
C SER A 1041 -14.00 -8.67 48.73
N PHE A 1042 -14.87 -8.71 47.72
CA PHE A 1042 -14.77 -7.88 46.51
C PHE A 1042 -15.84 -6.79 46.46
N VAL A 1043 -15.50 -5.64 45.88
CA VAL A 1043 -16.46 -4.59 45.54
C VAL A 1043 -17.29 -5.08 44.34
N THR A 1044 -18.59 -5.26 44.55
CA THR A 1044 -19.54 -5.61 43.48
C THR A 1044 -19.64 -4.46 42.49
N PRO A 1045 -19.49 -4.69 41.16
CA PRO A 1045 -19.58 -3.63 40.18
C PRO A 1045 -21.00 -3.05 40.13
N SER A 1046 -21.12 -1.72 40.15
CA SER A 1046 -22.42 -1.01 40.13
C SER A 1046 -23.07 -0.95 38.74
N SER A 1047 -22.30 -1.21 37.69
CA SER A 1047 -22.77 -1.29 36.30
C SER A 1047 -21.79 -2.10 35.44
N THR A 1048 -22.29 -2.68 34.35
CA THR A 1048 -21.46 -3.32 33.32
C THR A 1048 -20.89 -2.24 32.39
N PRO A 1049 -19.56 -2.08 32.30
CA PRO A 1049 -18.96 -1.13 31.36
C PRO A 1049 -19.16 -1.64 29.94
N SER A 1050 -19.54 -0.74 29.04
CA SER A 1050 -19.66 -1.07 27.61
C SER A 1050 -18.26 -1.20 26.99
N PRO A 1051 -17.95 -2.30 26.27
CA PRO A 1051 -16.63 -2.45 25.64
C PRO A 1051 -16.44 -1.42 24.54
N THR A 1052 -15.41 -0.58 24.66
CA THR A 1052 -15.08 0.48 23.68
C THR A 1052 -14.55 -0.10 22.37
N ILE A 1053 -14.02 -1.33 22.41
CA ILE A 1053 -13.61 -2.09 21.21
C ILE A 1053 -14.88 -2.64 20.55
N ALA A 1054 -15.44 -1.88 19.61
CA ALA A 1054 -16.54 -2.33 18.78
C ALA A 1054 -16.12 -3.54 17.93
N ILE A 1055 -16.83 -4.67 18.08
CA ILE A 1055 -16.59 -5.88 17.31
C ILE A 1055 -16.97 -5.61 15.85
N SER A 1056 -15.96 -5.45 14.99
CA SER A 1056 -16.13 -5.70 13.57
C SER A 1056 -16.22 -7.21 13.40
N ASN A 1057 -17.38 -7.72 12.97
CA ASN A 1057 -17.59 -9.17 12.76
C ASN A 1057 -16.74 -9.76 11.62
N GLU A 1058 -16.05 -8.91 10.86
CA GLU A 1058 -14.86 -9.28 10.08
C GLU A 1058 -13.62 -8.76 10.81
N LEU A 1059 -12.59 -9.60 10.97
CA LEU A 1059 -11.23 -9.13 11.31
C LEU A 1059 -10.73 -8.21 10.18
N LYS A 1060 -11.01 -6.91 10.30
CA LYS A 1060 -10.46 -5.88 9.41
C LYS A 1060 -8.95 -6.03 9.41
N LEU A 1061 -8.38 -6.33 8.23
CA LEU A 1061 -6.94 -6.46 8.06
C LEU A 1061 -6.27 -5.20 8.63
N SER A 1062 -5.38 -5.36 9.63
CA SER A 1062 -4.74 -4.23 10.32
C SER A 1062 -4.21 -3.20 9.32
N GLY A 1063 -4.54 -1.92 9.48
CA GLY A 1063 -4.21 -0.84 8.54
C GLY A 1063 -5.12 -0.67 7.31
N ALA A 1064 -6.22 -1.42 7.19
CA ALA A 1064 -7.25 -1.20 6.16
C ALA A 1064 -8.12 0.04 6.45
N SER A 1065 -8.63 0.66 5.38
CA SER A 1065 -9.55 1.80 5.42
C SER A 1065 -10.91 1.46 6.01
N GLU A 1066 -11.58 2.45 6.61
CA GLU A 1066 -13.01 2.36 6.97
C GLU A 1066 -13.91 2.59 5.75
N GLU A 1067 -13.48 3.44 4.83
CA GLU A 1067 -14.02 3.55 3.48
C GLU A 1067 -13.75 2.26 2.68
N THR A 1068 -14.65 1.92 1.78
CA THR A 1068 -14.44 0.88 0.76
C THR A 1068 -14.34 1.52 -0.62
N TYR A 1069 -13.74 0.81 -1.58
CA TYR A 1069 -13.52 1.32 -2.95
C TYR A 1069 -13.92 0.27 -3.98
N ALA A 1070 -14.49 0.74 -5.09
CA ALA A 1070 -14.90 -0.09 -6.21
C ALA A 1070 -13.70 -0.85 -6.82
N VAL A 1071 -13.91 -2.12 -7.16
CA VAL A 1071 -12.90 -2.96 -7.83
C VAL A 1071 -12.84 -2.64 -9.32
N HIS A 1072 -11.65 -2.35 -9.82
CA HIS A 1072 -11.43 -2.05 -11.23
C HIS A 1072 -11.78 -3.25 -12.13
N GLY A 1073 -12.45 -3.00 -13.26
CA GLY A 1073 -12.88 -4.04 -14.21
C GLY A 1073 -14.03 -4.94 -13.71
N ARG A 1074 -14.76 -4.54 -12.66
CA ARG A 1074 -15.89 -5.28 -12.08
C ARG A 1074 -17.19 -4.46 -12.10
N PRO A 1075 -18.37 -5.10 -11.92
CA PRO A 1075 -19.63 -4.38 -11.74
C PRO A 1075 -19.61 -3.45 -10.53
N GLU A 1076 -20.44 -2.40 -10.57
CA GLU A 1076 -20.47 -1.32 -9.57
C GLU A 1076 -20.85 -1.78 -8.15
N ASP A 1077 -21.33 -3.01 -7.97
CA ASP A 1077 -21.66 -3.60 -6.67
C ASP A 1077 -20.43 -4.15 -5.90
N GLN A 1078 -19.25 -4.30 -6.53
CA GLN A 1078 -18.09 -4.90 -5.88
C GLN A 1078 -17.15 -3.88 -5.23
N TRP A 1079 -17.29 -3.70 -3.91
CA TRP A 1079 -16.49 -2.79 -3.08
C TRP A 1079 -15.60 -3.56 -2.09
N VAL A 1080 -14.40 -3.04 -1.82
CA VAL A 1080 -13.45 -3.64 -0.84
C VAL A 1080 -12.74 -2.56 0.00
N ALA A 1081 -12.43 -2.87 1.25
CA ALA A 1081 -11.53 -2.05 2.08
C ALA A 1081 -10.07 -2.22 1.64
N LEU A 1082 -9.25 -1.18 1.75
CA LEU A 1082 -7.88 -1.15 1.22
C LEU A 1082 -6.86 -0.64 2.25
N ARG A 1083 -5.66 -1.21 2.24
CA ARG A 1083 -4.51 -0.77 3.06
C ARG A 1083 -3.77 0.39 2.40
N GLY A 1084 -3.15 1.27 3.19
CA GLY A 1084 -2.26 2.32 2.67
C GLY A 1084 -2.90 3.33 1.72
N VAL A 1085 -4.22 3.52 1.77
CA VAL A 1085 -4.97 4.45 0.90
C VAL A 1085 -4.39 5.87 0.92
N LYS A 1086 -3.97 6.33 2.10
CA LYS A 1086 -3.38 7.66 2.32
C LYS A 1086 -2.05 7.84 1.59
N ASP A 1087 -1.37 6.75 1.28
CA ASP A 1087 -0.05 6.72 0.66
C ASP A 1087 -0.14 7.01 -0.85
N LEU A 1088 -1.26 6.61 -1.48
CA LEU A 1088 -1.60 6.97 -2.87
C LEU A 1088 -2.40 8.29 -2.95
N ALA A 1089 -1.94 9.29 -2.20
CA ALA A 1089 -2.45 10.66 -2.26
C ALA A 1089 -2.43 11.18 -3.72
N PRO A 1090 -3.47 11.90 -4.21
CA PRO A 1090 -3.56 12.34 -5.60
C PRO A 1090 -2.32 13.09 -6.08
N LEU A 1091 -1.96 12.95 -7.36
CA LEU A 1091 -0.81 13.63 -7.94
C LEU A 1091 -0.93 15.15 -7.75
N LYS A 1092 -0.13 15.68 -6.82
CA LYS A 1092 0.20 17.11 -6.77
C LYS A 1092 0.99 17.44 -8.03
N VAL A 1093 0.29 17.86 -9.08
CA VAL A 1093 0.92 18.44 -10.28
C VAL A 1093 1.73 19.65 -9.83
N SER A 1094 3.04 19.48 -9.74
CA SER A 1094 3.97 20.51 -9.32
C SER A 1094 4.08 21.58 -10.40
N GLY A 1095 3.27 22.62 -10.27
CA GLY A 1095 3.33 23.83 -11.08
C GLY A 1095 4.63 24.61 -10.83
N GLY A 1096 5.76 24.08 -11.27
CA GLY A 1096 7.08 24.67 -11.02
C GLY A 1096 8.21 23.91 -11.70
N ILE A 1097 8.98 24.64 -12.51
CA ILE A 1097 10.32 24.30 -13.00
C ILE A 1097 10.39 23.04 -13.90
N TYR A 1098 10.14 23.25 -15.19
CA TYR A 1098 10.96 22.57 -16.20
C TYR A 1098 12.39 23.10 -16.07
N ASN A 1099 13.36 22.23 -15.76
CA ASN A 1099 14.77 22.54 -15.98
C ASN A 1099 15.02 22.57 -17.49
N PHE A 1100 14.96 23.77 -18.09
CA PHE A 1100 15.47 23.98 -19.44
C PHE A 1100 16.99 23.92 -19.42
N GLY A 1101 17.53 22.74 -19.74
CA GLY A 1101 18.89 22.62 -20.24
C GLY A 1101 18.94 23.18 -21.66
N GLY A 1102 19.84 24.16 -21.88
CA GLY A 1102 20.13 24.81 -23.15
C GLY A 1102 21.46 25.54 -23.05
#